data_AF-F0RP37-F1
#
_entry.id   AF-F0RP37-F1
#
_cell.length_a   1.000
_cell.length_b   1.000
_cell.length_c   1.000
_cell.angle_alpha   90.00
_cell.angle_beta   90.00
_cell.angle_gamma   90.00
#
_symmetry.space_group_name_H-M   'P 1'
#
loop_
_entity.id
_entity.type
_entity.pdbx_description
1 polymer ?
#
loop_
_entity_poly.entity_id
_entity_poly.type
_entity_poly.pdbx_seq_one_letter_code
_entity_poly.pdbx_strand_id
1 'polypeptide(L)'
;MKSRALFLSMLVGSAGWASAQTDPFQRTAPTTALPSLSGGSGGALPGVASAPAEVAQARPAATSFGSPRTSGQDVTKVVFDLPAGARYVLSPAYSGLTVRVDGAPVQPDSRGSLSPVVTRYQAGGNQVFLGTAHPLGASGGWKASEATIASGSRVLILEFGEAVQGGASSESLRAMQPGTAMPVAEAPAYAGSGSSGTGLASPMARANSLDRSNNPYQLPARPLASQPRGEPLVVTPAYVPSAAPASRPAPVAAAPAPAAADTAPGDTVGTVKPQPLPPELADAPGYTSSSDMSGRVPGSGGNNLLGEPRVGKSPGMTRVVVDLPPGASYRIDPQGAGLNVVISGVRAQNGGASGIGAELAAWSYRSSGNTVNLNLQTGSPTTAARGWRAFFLPPVDSSTDRYRLAIDVAPALANLRPLPSQERRLSNLTSLPPAGGLSYASAVKPKVVLDPGHGGNDPGAIGSVQEKKVVLDVALRVRQFLNAAGIDVVMTRDRDTALNANKATDLRMRANMGSAGYTFVSIHANAMPAQSALKGYGVETWYNANHRLSPAFASILQKNMVDTSGAFSRGIKNHQSLAVLRTNRVPAALVEIGFVSHPVDSINLTDQNYIDRVALGIAKGIHESLRTGVHAAPAETVGQLPGNQAD
;
A
#
# COMPACT_ATOMS: atom_id res chain seq x y z
N MET A 1 24.67 22.68 -14.59
CA MET A 1 25.83 22.65 -15.50
C MET A 1 26.57 21.33 -15.36
N LYS A 2 26.54 20.48 -16.39
CA LYS A 2 27.69 19.74 -16.96
C LYS A 2 27.21 18.70 -17.98
N SER A 3 27.81 18.81 -19.17
CA SER A 3 28.16 17.79 -20.15
C SER A 3 27.07 16.93 -20.82
N ARG A 4 26.76 17.31 -22.07
CA ARG A 4 26.22 16.44 -23.12
C ARG A 4 27.24 15.36 -23.48
N ALA A 5 26.79 14.12 -23.63
CA ALA A 5 27.51 13.08 -24.35
C ALA A 5 26.56 12.37 -25.33
N LEU A 6 27.12 12.06 -26.50
CA LEU A 6 26.47 11.74 -27.76
C LEU A 6 25.67 10.43 -27.76
N PHE A 7 24.58 10.43 -28.55
CA PHE A 7 24.02 9.23 -29.16
C PHE A 7 24.90 8.77 -30.32
N LEU A 8 25.22 7.48 -30.38
CA LEU A 8 25.62 6.80 -31.60
C LEU A 8 24.73 5.56 -31.78
N SER A 9 23.97 5.56 -32.86
CA SER A 9 23.19 4.44 -33.39
C SER A 9 24.08 3.57 -34.29
N MET A 10 23.97 2.23 -34.21
CA MET A 10 23.55 1.35 -35.31
C MET A 10 23.97 -0.13 -35.13
N LEU A 11 23.02 -0.99 -35.54
CA LEU A 11 23.11 -2.31 -36.19
C LEU A 11 23.62 -3.59 -35.48
N VAL A 12 22.65 -4.52 -35.34
CA VAL A 12 22.59 -5.93 -35.80
C VAL A 12 23.89 -6.76 -35.80
N GLY A 13 23.85 -7.86 -35.05
CA GLY A 13 24.70 -9.03 -35.24
C GLY A 13 24.13 -10.25 -34.52
N SER A 14 23.57 -11.19 -35.28
CA SER A 14 23.15 -12.51 -34.84
C SER A 14 24.31 -13.51 -34.95
N ALA A 15 24.68 -14.16 -33.84
CA ALA A 15 25.33 -15.48 -33.82
C ALA A 15 25.22 -16.06 -32.40
N GLY A 16 24.69 -17.27 -32.27
CA GLY A 16 24.53 -17.97 -31.00
C GLY A 16 25.77 -18.77 -30.59
N TRP A 17 25.95 -18.99 -29.29
CA TRP A 17 26.80 -20.04 -28.72
C TRP A 17 26.17 -20.53 -27.42
N ALA A 18 26.09 -21.86 -27.28
CA ALA A 18 25.76 -22.56 -26.05
C ALA A 18 27.02 -22.73 -25.18
N SER A 19 26.87 -22.69 -23.85
CA SER A 19 27.43 -23.69 -22.91
C SER A 19 27.27 -23.30 -21.43
N ALA A 20 26.79 -24.30 -20.67
CA ALA A 20 27.20 -24.75 -19.33
C ALA A 20 27.57 -23.73 -18.21
N GLN A 21 26.59 -23.54 -17.34
CA GLN A 21 26.61 -23.78 -15.88
C GLN A 21 27.96 -24.21 -15.24
N THR A 22 28.46 -23.41 -14.30
CA THR A 22 29.25 -23.89 -13.14
C THR A 22 28.83 -23.21 -11.84
N ASP A 23 28.96 -24.00 -10.79
CA ASP A 23 28.33 -23.97 -9.47
C ASP A 23 29.13 -23.13 -8.44
N PRO A 24 28.52 -22.15 -7.74
CA PRO A 24 29.21 -21.38 -6.70
C PRO A 24 29.29 -22.07 -5.32
N PHE A 25 28.85 -23.33 -5.17
CA PHE A 25 29.02 -24.10 -3.94
C PHE A 25 30.32 -24.93 -3.91
N GLN A 26 31.44 -24.27 -3.60
CA GLN A 26 32.59 -24.96 -2.99
C GLN A 26 33.00 -24.30 -1.67
N ARG A 27 33.02 -25.09 -0.59
CA ARG A 27 33.40 -24.69 0.77
C ARG A 27 34.86 -25.00 1.04
N THR A 28 35.53 -24.15 1.82
CA THR A 28 36.62 -24.57 2.73
C THR A 28 36.35 -24.03 4.14
N ALA A 29 36.67 -24.86 5.14
CA ALA A 29 36.38 -24.68 6.56
C ALA A 29 37.60 -24.13 7.34
N PRO A 30 37.40 -23.57 8.55
CA PRO A 30 38.42 -22.81 9.30
C PRO A 30 39.19 -23.65 10.32
N THR A 31 40.34 -23.14 10.76
CA THR A 31 41.10 -23.66 11.91
C THR A 31 40.79 -22.89 13.18
N THR A 32 40.50 -23.63 14.24
CA THR A 32 40.29 -23.16 15.62
C THR A 32 41.60 -23.13 16.39
N ALA A 33 41.79 -22.15 17.26
CA ALA A 33 42.62 -22.30 18.47
C ALA A 33 42.05 -21.45 19.62
N LEU A 34 41.90 -22.11 20.77
CA LEU A 34 41.70 -21.60 22.14
C LEU A 34 42.81 -22.29 22.99
N PRO A 35 43.05 -21.98 24.28
CA PRO A 35 42.52 -20.91 25.16
C PRO A 35 43.63 -20.23 26.01
N SER A 36 43.27 -19.26 26.87
CA SER A 36 43.70 -19.26 28.29
C SER A 36 43.04 -18.13 29.11
N LEU A 37 42.74 -18.48 30.37
CA LEU A 37 42.18 -17.66 31.44
C LEU A 37 43.31 -17.02 32.26
N SER A 38 43.10 -15.82 32.83
CA SER A 38 43.58 -15.46 34.19
C SER A 38 42.92 -14.16 34.69
N GLY A 39 42.64 -14.10 36.00
CA GLY A 39 41.89 -13.04 36.67
C GLY A 39 42.74 -11.94 37.32
N GLY A 40 42.10 -11.13 38.18
CA GLY A 40 42.80 -10.20 39.08
C GLY A 40 42.02 -8.95 39.49
N SER A 41 41.47 -9.00 40.70
CA SER A 41 41.00 -7.97 41.65
C SER A 41 41.40 -6.48 41.55
N GLY A 42 40.48 -5.61 42.00
CA GLY A 42 40.72 -4.67 43.12
C GLY A 42 40.54 -3.15 42.89
N GLY A 43 39.78 -2.47 43.79
CA GLY A 43 39.87 -1.01 44.03
C GLY A 43 38.53 -0.27 44.25
N ALA A 44 38.40 0.52 45.32
CA ALA A 44 37.14 0.97 45.96
C ALA A 44 36.86 2.51 45.94
N LEU A 45 35.55 2.87 45.89
CA LEU A 45 34.75 3.97 46.57
C LEU A 45 35.16 5.47 46.52
N PRO A 46 34.28 6.47 46.85
CA PRO A 46 32.78 6.57 46.89
C PRO A 46 32.17 7.90 46.33
N GLY A 47 30.82 8.00 46.25
CA GLY A 47 30.11 9.30 46.07
C GLY A 47 28.57 9.27 45.85
N VAL A 48 27.82 9.19 46.97
CA VAL A 48 26.47 9.72 47.31
C VAL A 48 25.41 10.06 46.21
N ALA A 49 24.22 9.42 46.27
CA ALA A 49 22.91 10.06 46.58
C ALA A 49 21.66 9.14 46.37
N SER A 50 20.91 8.94 47.47
CA SER A 50 19.44 8.77 47.65
C SER A 50 18.57 7.80 46.80
N ALA A 51 17.97 6.86 47.54
CA ALA A 51 16.90 5.87 47.25
C ALA A 51 15.49 6.51 47.04
N PRO A 52 14.41 5.75 46.68
CA PRO A 52 14.31 4.29 46.63
C PRO A 52 13.80 3.67 45.30
N ALA A 53 14.38 2.53 44.96
CA ALA A 53 13.78 1.57 44.05
C ALA A 53 12.99 0.55 44.87
N GLU A 54 11.73 0.41 44.51
CA GLU A 54 10.86 -0.70 44.86
C GLU A 54 11.57 -2.02 44.55
N VAL A 55 11.59 -2.93 45.53
CA VAL A 55 12.17 -4.26 45.40
C VAL A 55 11.43 -4.99 44.27
N ALA A 56 12.07 -5.10 43.10
CA ALA A 56 11.57 -5.87 41.99
C ALA A 56 11.54 -7.35 42.39
N GLN A 57 10.37 -7.82 42.81
CA GLN A 57 10.09 -9.25 42.91
C GLN A 57 10.36 -9.88 41.54
N ALA A 58 11.13 -10.97 41.51
CA ALA A 58 11.40 -11.73 40.30
C ALA A 58 10.06 -12.21 39.71
N ARG A 59 9.67 -11.62 38.58
CA ARG A 59 8.50 -12.07 37.81
C ARG A 59 8.75 -13.51 37.34
N PRO A 60 7.77 -14.43 37.48
CA PRO A 60 7.92 -15.77 36.94
C PRO A 60 8.14 -15.71 35.42
N ALA A 61 8.95 -16.63 34.90
CA ALA A 61 9.19 -16.75 33.47
C ALA A 61 7.85 -16.97 32.73
N ALA A 62 7.67 -16.31 31.58
CA ALA A 62 6.48 -16.48 30.77
C ALA A 62 6.31 -17.96 30.37
N THR A 63 5.11 -18.51 30.58
CA THR A 63 4.78 -19.91 30.25
C THR A 63 4.20 -20.07 28.85
N SER A 64 3.80 -18.97 28.21
CA SER A 64 3.23 -18.93 26.85
C SER A 64 3.64 -17.66 26.09
N PHE A 65 3.66 -17.75 24.76
CA PHE A 65 3.90 -16.63 23.86
C PHE A 65 2.56 -16.01 23.42
N GLY A 66 2.48 -14.69 23.24
CA GLY A 66 1.30 -14.04 22.64
C GLY A 66 0.58 -12.98 23.47
N SER A 67 1.13 -12.51 24.59
CA SER A 67 0.60 -11.35 25.31
C SER A 67 1.53 -10.14 25.16
N PRO A 68 1.52 -9.43 24.00
CA PRO A 68 2.47 -8.37 23.77
C PRO A 68 2.16 -7.09 24.56
N ARG A 69 3.22 -6.36 24.88
CA ARG A 69 3.16 -4.95 25.29
C ARG A 69 3.42 -4.07 24.08
N THR A 70 2.68 -2.97 23.96
CA THR A 70 2.83 -2.03 22.84
C THR A 70 3.07 -0.60 23.29
N SER A 71 3.93 0.14 22.56
CA SER A 71 4.14 1.57 22.76
C SER A 71 4.47 2.30 21.46
N GLY A 72 4.17 3.61 21.41
CA GLY A 72 4.49 4.50 20.29
C GLY A 72 3.36 4.70 19.27
N GLN A 73 3.38 5.84 18.57
CA GLN A 73 2.37 6.22 17.56
C GLN A 73 2.93 6.14 16.13
N ASP A 74 4.02 6.85 15.82
CA ASP A 74 4.65 6.85 14.48
C ASP A 74 5.56 5.64 14.24
N VAL A 75 6.21 5.17 15.30
CA VAL A 75 6.90 3.87 15.35
C VAL A 75 6.28 3.07 16.47
N THR A 76 5.70 1.93 16.14
CA THR A 76 5.10 1.03 17.12
C THR A 76 6.08 -0.04 17.52
N LYS A 77 6.41 -0.08 18.82
CA LYS A 77 7.17 -1.14 19.44
C LYS A 77 6.21 -2.18 20.02
N VAL A 78 6.36 -3.43 19.61
CA VAL A 78 5.62 -4.59 20.10
C VAL A 78 6.62 -5.52 20.80
N VAL A 79 6.42 -5.78 22.08
CA VAL A 79 7.34 -6.55 22.91
C VAL A 79 6.66 -7.82 23.40
N PHE A 80 7.23 -8.98 23.09
CA PHE A 80 6.80 -10.27 23.60
C PHE A 80 7.79 -10.77 24.65
N ASP A 81 7.27 -11.35 25.73
CA ASP A 81 8.10 -12.20 26.58
C ASP A 81 8.36 -13.53 25.86
N LEU A 82 9.61 -13.99 25.88
CA LEU A 82 10.01 -15.26 25.29
C LEU A 82 10.08 -16.33 26.40
N PRO A 83 9.17 -17.33 26.39
CA PRO A 83 9.25 -18.47 27.29
C PRO A 83 10.59 -19.20 27.17
N ALA A 84 11.01 -19.86 28.27
CA ALA A 84 12.21 -20.68 28.25
C ALA A 84 12.09 -21.78 27.17
N GLY A 85 13.09 -21.89 26.29
CA GLY A 85 13.09 -22.86 25.18
C GLY A 85 12.35 -22.43 23.92
N ALA A 86 11.64 -21.29 23.93
CA ALA A 86 10.96 -20.77 22.74
C ALA A 86 11.96 -20.37 21.65
N ARG A 87 11.64 -20.76 20.41
CA ARG A 87 12.29 -20.34 19.17
C ARG A 87 11.23 -19.71 18.27
N TYR A 88 11.62 -18.83 17.36
CA TYR A 88 10.65 -18.21 16.46
C TYR A 88 11.23 -17.93 15.08
N VAL A 89 10.36 -17.90 14.06
CA VAL A 89 10.68 -17.49 12.70
C VAL A 89 9.87 -16.24 12.35
N LEU A 90 10.56 -15.20 11.90
CA LEU A 90 9.96 -13.93 11.46
C LEU A 90 9.81 -13.95 9.94
N SER A 91 8.59 -13.81 9.44
CA SER A 91 8.29 -13.80 8.02
C SER A 91 7.55 -12.51 7.65
N PRO A 92 8.27 -11.47 7.19
CA PRO A 92 7.63 -10.23 6.76
C PRO A 92 6.84 -10.46 5.48
N ALA A 93 5.68 -9.83 5.39
CA ALA A 93 4.82 -9.83 4.23
C ALA A 93 4.26 -8.42 4.00
N TYR A 94 3.62 -8.22 2.85
CA TYR A 94 3.04 -6.92 2.50
C TYR A 94 1.96 -6.46 3.51
N SER A 95 1.25 -7.39 4.14
CA SER A 95 0.18 -7.06 5.09
C SER A 95 0.62 -6.96 6.55
N GLY A 96 1.89 -7.28 6.85
CA GLY A 96 2.35 -7.38 8.24
C GLY A 96 3.47 -8.39 8.45
N LEU A 97 3.70 -8.76 9.71
CA LEU A 97 4.73 -9.72 10.11
C LEU A 97 4.09 -10.95 10.74
N THR A 98 4.45 -12.14 10.23
CA THR A 98 4.14 -13.40 10.89
C THR A 98 5.32 -13.83 11.77
N VAL A 99 5.03 -14.19 13.01
CA VAL A 99 5.96 -14.78 13.98
C VAL A 99 5.50 -16.21 14.24
N ARG A 100 6.17 -17.19 13.65
CA ARG A 100 5.93 -18.61 13.95
C ARG A 100 6.76 -19.00 15.16
N VAL A 101 6.19 -19.65 16.17
CA VAL A 101 6.83 -19.96 17.45
C VAL A 101 6.86 -21.47 17.64
N ASP A 102 8.04 -21.98 17.97
CA ASP A 102 8.29 -23.39 18.27
C ASP A 102 8.84 -23.51 19.72
N GLY A 103 8.52 -24.60 20.42
CA GLY A 103 9.01 -24.85 21.78
C GLY A 103 8.27 -24.11 22.90
N ALA A 104 7.20 -23.38 22.59
CA ALA A 104 6.28 -22.79 23.57
C ALA A 104 4.85 -22.67 23.01
N PRO A 105 3.80 -22.83 23.83
CA PRO A 105 2.43 -22.63 23.38
C PRO A 105 2.18 -21.14 23.05
N VAL A 106 1.48 -20.87 21.94
CA VAL A 106 0.96 -19.55 21.63
C VAL A 106 -0.44 -19.43 22.22
N GLN A 107 -0.63 -18.47 23.11
CA GLN A 107 -1.94 -18.18 23.70
C GLN A 107 -2.85 -17.60 22.62
N PRO A 108 -4.02 -18.22 22.34
CA PRO A 108 -4.97 -17.65 21.40
C PRO A 108 -5.45 -16.29 21.87
N ASP A 109 -5.35 -15.30 20.98
CA ASP A 109 -5.76 -13.93 21.25
C ASP A 109 -6.02 -13.24 19.91
N SER A 110 -6.92 -12.27 19.87
CA SER A 110 -7.19 -11.47 18.68
C SER A 110 -7.60 -10.08 19.12
N ARG A 111 -6.81 -9.09 18.70
CA ARG A 111 -7.05 -7.68 19.00
C ARG A 111 -7.16 -6.90 17.69
N GLY A 112 -7.94 -5.82 17.74
CA GLY A 112 -8.02 -4.84 16.65
C GLY A 112 -6.72 -4.05 16.51
N SER A 113 -6.83 -2.75 16.26
CA SER A 113 -5.66 -1.87 16.18
C SER A 113 -4.90 -1.87 17.51
N LEU A 114 -3.62 -2.26 17.48
CA LEU A 114 -2.70 -2.03 18.61
C LEU A 114 -2.15 -0.60 18.58
N SER A 115 -2.04 -0.02 17.39
CA SER A 115 -1.70 1.37 17.12
C SER A 115 -2.16 1.74 15.69
N PRO A 116 -1.98 2.99 15.24
CA PRO A 116 -2.19 3.34 13.83
C PRO A 116 -1.26 2.60 12.86
N VAL A 117 -0.09 2.14 13.32
CA VAL A 117 0.92 1.46 12.49
C VAL A 117 0.75 -0.05 12.52
N VAL A 118 0.39 -0.63 13.67
CA VAL A 118 0.07 -2.06 13.83
C VAL A 118 -1.44 -2.17 14.00
N THR A 119 -2.11 -2.40 12.87
CA THR A 119 -3.57 -2.31 12.73
C THR A 119 -4.30 -3.58 13.15
N ARG A 120 -3.58 -4.68 13.38
CA ARG A 120 -4.17 -5.95 13.76
C ARG A 120 -3.20 -6.83 14.53
N TYR A 121 -3.73 -7.56 15.50
CA TYR A 121 -3.04 -8.62 16.22
C TYR A 121 -3.86 -9.90 16.21
N GLN A 122 -3.27 -11.01 15.77
CA GLN A 122 -3.91 -12.32 15.80
C GLN A 122 -2.91 -13.37 16.28
N ALA A 123 -3.26 -14.14 17.30
CA ALA A 123 -2.47 -15.21 17.86
C ALA A 123 -3.29 -16.49 17.90
N GLY A 124 -2.70 -17.59 17.48
CA GLY A 124 -3.37 -18.89 17.47
C GLY A 124 -2.52 -19.97 16.79
N GLY A 125 -2.79 -21.23 17.14
CA GLY A 125 -1.95 -22.34 16.70
C GLY A 125 -0.52 -22.18 17.25
N ASN A 126 0.46 -22.15 16.35
CA ASN A 126 1.87 -21.92 16.66
C ASN A 126 2.38 -20.59 16.08
N GLN A 127 1.51 -19.60 15.87
CA GLN A 127 1.93 -18.34 15.26
C GLN A 127 1.19 -17.12 15.79
N VAL A 128 1.83 -15.97 15.59
CA VAL A 128 1.29 -14.64 15.79
C VAL A 128 1.40 -13.85 14.50
N PHE A 129 0.35 -13.13 14.12
CA PHE A 129 0.33 -12.21 13.00
C PHE A 129 0.12 -10.78 13.49
N LEU A 130 0.98 -9.87 13.03
CA LEU A 130 0.94 -8.44 13.28
C LEU A 130 0.66 -7.72 11.97
N GLY A 131 -0.59 -7.30 11.76
CA GLY A 131 -0.97 -6.54 10.57
C GLY A 131 -0.46 -5.11 10.65
N THR A 132 0.09 -4.58 9.57
CA THR A 132 0.64 -3.21 9.51
C THR A 132 -0.12 -2.31 8.55
N ALA A 133 -0.14 -0.99 8.81
CA ALA A 133 -0.76 0.00 7.94
C ALA A 133 0.02 0.23 6.63
N HIS A 134 1.28 -0.19 6.61
CA HIS A 134 2.24 -0.06 5.52
C HIS A 134 2.93 -1.42 5.26
N PRO A 135 3.41 -1.66 4.04
CA PRO A 135 3.99 -2.95 3.70
C PRO A 135 5.36 -3.17 4.32
N LEU A 136 5.64 -4.41 4.70
CA LEU A 136 6.95 -4.84 5.19
C LEU A 136 7.74 -5.51 4.07
N GLY A 137 8.97 -5.07 3.87
CA GLY A 137 9.97 -5.77 3.05
C GLY A 137 10.88 -6.65 3.91
N ALA A 138 11.87 -7.31 3.31
CA ALA A 138 12.84 -8.10 4.07
C ALA A 138 13.64 -7.29 5.12
N SER A 139 13.87 -6.00 4.84
CA SER A 139 14.66 -5.09 5.69
C SER A 139 14.04 -3.70 5.90
N GLY A 140 12.87 -3.44 5.32
CA GLY A 140 12.21 -2.12 5.33
C GLY A 140 10.81 -2.17 5.91
N GLY A 141 10.43 -1.12 6.64
CA GLY A 141 9.15 -0.98 7.33
C GLY A 141 9.13 -1.54 8.76
N TRP A 142 10.20 -2.24 9.16
CA TRP A 142 10.32 -2.90 10.47
C TRP A 142 11.77 -3.25 10.85
N LYS A 143 11.98 -3.56 12.12
CA LYS A 143 13.18 -4.21 12.65
C LYS A 143 12.86 -5.11 13.85
N ALA A 144 13.70 -6.11 14.10
CA ALA A 144 13.60 -6.99 15.25
C ALA A 144 14.90 -7.04 16.07
N SER A 145 14.75 -7.15 17.39
CA SER A 145 15.85 -7.39 18.32
C SER A 145 15.40 -8.24 19.50
N GLU A 146 16.35 -8.86 20.20
CA GLU A 146 16.12 -9.52 21.48
C GLU A 146 16.85 -8.79 22.61
N ALA A 147 16.31 -8.90 23.82
CA ALA A 147 17.00 -8.42 25.03
C ALA A 147 16.72 -9.36 26.21
N THR A 148 17.64 -9.36 27.18
CA THR A 148 17.40 -9.93 28.51
C THR A 148 17.13 -8.78 29.47
N ILE A 149 15.94 -8.77 30.09
CA ILE A 149 15.57 -7.73 31.06
C ILE A 149 16.13 -8.07 32.45
N ALA A 150 16.12 -7.10 33.38
CA ALA A 150 16.72 -7.22 34.71
C ALA A 150 16.22 -8.43 35.54
N SER A 151 15.04 -8.96 35.23
CA SER A 151 14.51 -10.20 35.83
C SER A 151 15.15 -11.49 35.28
N GLY A 152 16.10 -11.39 34.34
CA GLY A 152 16.69 -12.54 33.63
C GLY A 152 15.82 -13.10 32.50
N SER A 153 14.63 -12.54 32.26
CA SER A 153 13.72 -12.99 31.20
C SER A 153 14.14 -12.47 29.82
N ARG A 154 14.01 -13.29 28.78
CA ARG A 154 14.24 -12.89 27.39
C ARG A 154 12.98 -12.25 26.80
N VAL A 155 13.15 -11.23 25.96
CA VAL A 155 12.07 -10.57 25.24
C VAL A 155 12.41 -10.44 23.75
N LEU A 156 11.40 -10.60 22.90
CA LEU A 156 11.44 -10.26 21.47
C LEU A 156 10.83 -8.87 21.29
N ILE A 157 11.58 -7.96 20.69
CA ILE A 157 11.19 -6.58 20.43
C ILE A 157 11.05 -6.40 18.92
N LEU A 158 9.86 -6.00 18.48
CA LEU A 158 9.56 -5.69 17.09
C LEU A 158 9.20 -4.22 16.98
N GLU A 159 9.85 -3.49 16.09
CA GLU A 159 9.55 -2.08 15.84
C GLU A 159 9.05 -1.92 14.40
N PHE A 160 7.90 -1.24 14.23
CA PHE A 160 7.24 -1.04 12.94
C PHE A 160 7.06 0.45 12.66
N GLY A 161 7.30 0.87 11.42
CA GLY A 161 7.04 2.23 10.93
C GLY A 161 7.58 2.41 9.51
N GLU A 162 7.01 3.32 8.73
CA GLU A 162 7.37 3.50 7.30
C GLU A 162 8.86 3.81 7.10
N ALA A 163 9.46 4.58 8.01
CA ALA A 163 10.88 4.94 7.97
C ALA A 163 11.80 3.93 8.69
N VAL A 164 11.25 2.90 9.34
CA VAL A 164 12.04 1.91 10.08
C VAL A 164 12.78 1.02 9.09
N GLN A 165 14.09 0.84 9.30
CA GLN A 165 14.92 -0.08 8.56
C GLN A 165 15.68 -0.99 9.52
N GLY A 166 15.97 -2.21 9.08
CA GLY A 166 16.80 -3.16 9.82
C GLY A 166 16.39 -4.62 9.65
N GLY A 167 15.10 -4.91 9.45
CA GLY A 167 14.60 -6.29 9.36
C GLY A 167 14.97 -7.14 10.57
N ALA A 168 15.11 -8.46 10.37
CA ALA A 168 15.65 -9.36 11.40
C ALA A 168 17.19 -9.31 11.40
N SER A 169 17.80 -9.14 12.57
CA SER A 169 19.26 -9.28 12.75
C SER A 169 19.74 -10.70 12.43
N SER A 170 21.02 -10.87 12.06
CA SER A 170 21.62 -12.19 11.83
C SER A 170 21.55 -13.14 13.04
N GLU A 171 21.44 -12.60 14.25
CA GLU A 171 21.20 -13.37 15.49
C GLU A 171 19.77 -13.92 15.58
N SER A 172 18.77 -13.13 15.17
CA SER A 172 17.36 -13.56 15.11
C SER A 172 17.05 -14.46 13.90
N LEU A 173 17.92 -14.47 12.88
CA LEU A 173 17.87 -15.38 11.73
C LEU A 173 18.40 -16.81 12.03
N ARG A 174 19.11 -17.06 13.14
CA ARG A 174 19.55 -18.42 13.52
C ARG A 174 18.40 -19.38 13.88
N ALA A 175 17.18 -18.87 13.99
CA ALA A 175 15.98 -19.69 14.17
C ALA A 175 15.29 -20.10 12.86
N MET A 176 15.83 -19.69 11.69
CA MET A 176 15.42 -20.15 10.36
C MET A 176 16.24 -21.35 9.88
N GLN A 177 16.21 -22.50 10.56
CA GLN A 177 16.51 -23.78 9.89
C GLN A 177 15.62 -24.91 10.43
N PRO A 178 14.72 -25.47 9.59
CA PRO A 178 14.14 -26.78 9.81
C PRO A 178 15.07 -27.86 9.23
N GLY A 179 15.57 -28.75 10.08
CA GLY A 179 15.99 -30.10 9.71
C GLY A 179 17.40 -30.28 9.17
N THR A 180 18.33 -30.69 10.04
CA THR A 180 19.31 -31.73 9.70
C THR A 180 19.36 -32.75 10.83
N ALA A 181 19.27 -34.00 10.42
CA ALA A 181 19.15 -35.18 11.27
C ALA A 181 20.36 -35.35 12.21
N MET A 182 20.08 -35.89 13.39
CA MET A 182 21.09 -36.47 14.28
C MET A 182 21.83 -37.61 13.54
N PRO A 183 23.17 -37.68 13.58
CA PRO A 183 23.87 -38.93 13.34
C PRO A 183 24.18 -39.63 14.67
N VAL A 184 23.91 -40.93 14.67
CA VAL A 184 24.22 -41.92 15.69
C VAL A 184 25.73 -42.23 15.69
N ALA A 185 26.26 -42.67 16.83
CA ALA A 185 27.66 -42.97 17.12
C ALA A 185 28.27 -44.15 16.33
N GLU A 186 29.57 -44.09 16.01
CA GLU A 186 30.63 -45.00 16.51
C GLU A 186 32.04 -44.60 16.02
N ALA A 187 33.06 -45.13 16.70
CA ALA A 187 34.45 -44.67 16.87
C ALA A 187 35.47 -45.32 15.87
N PRO A 188 36.80 -45.39 16.13
CA PRO A 188 37.80 -44.30 16.07
C PRO A 188 39.08 -44.64 15.22
N ALA A 189 39.98 -43.65 15.13
CA ALA A 189 41.42 -43.72 14.78
C ALA A 189 41.77 -43.98 13.29
N TYR A 190 42.90 -43.55 12.69
CA TYR A 190 44.28 -43.40 13.17
C TYR A 190 45.09 -42.35 12.34
N ALA A 191 46.32 -42.09 12.79
CA ALA A 191 47.29 -41.04 12.46
C ALA A 191 48.02 -41.06 11.08
N GLY A 192 48.80 -39.99 10.82
CA GLY A 192 49.97 -39.94 9.92
C GLY A 192 50.10 -38.62 9.14
N SER A 193 50.97 -37.68 9.55
CA SER A 193 52.33 -37.38 8.97
C SER A 193 52.28 -36.80 7.54
N GLY A 194 53.07 -35.83 7.08
CA GLY A 194 54.20 -35.01 7.52
C GLY A 194 54.43 -33.98 6.38
N SER A 195 54.79 -32.73 6.68
CA SER A 195 56.15 -32.14 6.55
C SER A 195 56.47 -31.44 5.22
N SER A 196 57.06 -30.24 5.37
CA SER A 196 57.98 -29.49 4.48
C SER A 196 57.46 -28.97 3.13
N GLY A 197 57.80 -27.76 2.65
CA GLY A 197 58.71 -26.73 3.14
C GLY A 197 58.80 -25.53 2.17
N THR A 198 59.28 -24.40 2.72
CA THR A 198 60.18 -23.37 2.16
C THR A 198 59.95 -22.74 0.77
N GLY A 199 60.02 -21.40 0.71
CA GLY A 199 60.40 -20.68 -0.52
C GLY A 199 60.11 -19.18 -0.52
N LEU A 200 61.14 -18.37 -0.28
CA LEU A 200 61.20 -16.92 -0.20
C LEU A 200 61.12 -16.22 -1.58
N ALA A 201 60.57 -15.00 -1.65
CA ALA A 201 61.25 -13.76 -2.10
C ALA A 201 60.27 -12.60 -2.45
N SER A 202 60.52 -11.46 -1.81
CA SER A 202 60.05 -10.08 -2.11
C SER A 202 61.01 -9.41 -3.14
N PRO A 203 60.81 -8.18 -3.70
CA PRO A 203 60.18 -7.03 -3.02
C PRO A 203 59.51 -5.90 -3.87
N MET A 204 59.02 -4.89 -3.12
CA MET A 204 58.78 -3.46 -3.45
C MET A 204 57.56 -3.10 -4.34
N ALA A 205 56.81 -2.01 -4.12
CA ALA A 205 56.71 -1.00 -3.06
C ALA A 205 55.48 -0.09 -3.33
N ARG A 206 55.09 0.68 -2.30
CA ARG A 206 54.30 1.94 -2.25
C ARG A 206 52.80 1.86 -1.87
N ALA A 207 52.59 2.05 -0.55
CA ALA A 207 51.86 3.13 0.14
C ALA A 207 50.86 3.98 -0.71
N ASN A 208 49.68 4.39 -0.22
CA ASN A 208 49.44 4.97 1.11
C ASN A 208 47.94 4.90 1.51
N SER A 209 47.74 4.99 2.83
CA SER A 209 46.50 4.92 3.60
C SER A 209 45.59 6.16 3.48
N LEU A 210 44.29 5.95 3.74
CA LEU A 210 43.34 6.98 4.17
C LEU A 210 42.68 6.50 5.47
N ASP A 211 42.95 7.22 6.56
CA ASP A 211 42.22 7.15 7.82
C ASP A 211 41.27 8.35 7.96
N ARG A 212 40.24 8.08 8.73
CA ARG A 212 39.04 8.78 9.14
C ARG A 212 39.31 10.15 9.79
N SER A 213 38.32 11.04 9.70
CA SER A 213 37.33 11.25 10.78
C SER A 213 36.80 12.69 10.86
N ASN A 214 35.49 12.74 11.11
CA ASN A 214 34.71 13.69 11.93
C ASN A 214 34.63 15.20 11.64
N ASN A 215 33.36 15.58 11.44
CA ASN A 215 32.64 16.85 11.60
C ASN A 215 32.94 17.55 12.96
N PRO A 216 32.77 18.88 13.11
CA PRO A 216 31.42 19.43 13.35
C PRO A 216 31.12 20.84 12.79
N TYR A 217 29.82 21.14 12.73
CA TYR A 217 29.17 22.41 12.43
C TYR A 217 29.63 23.60 13.32
N GLN A 218 29.90 24.74 12.70
CA GLN A 218 29.70 26.09 13.22
C GLN A 218 29.77 27.10 12.07
N LEU A 219 28.99 28.19 12.15
CA LEU A 219 29.14 29.55 11.57
C LEU A 219 27.81 30.20 11.12
N PRO A 220 27.68 31.55 11.13
CA PRO A 220 26.71 32.25 11.98
C PRO A 220 25.78 33.25 11.24
N ALA A 221 24.92 33.92 12.02
CA ALA A 221 24.00 34.99 11.62
C ALA A 221 24.67 36.36 11.39
N ARG A 222 24.09 37.19 10.49
CA ARG A 222 24.02 38.69 10.47
C ARG A 222 23.43 39.21 9.12
N PRO A 223 22.96 40.48 8.98
CA PRO A 223 21.86 41.16 9.67
C PRO A 223 20.86 41.87 8.69
N LEU A 224 19.77 42.40 9.26
CA LEU A 224 18.76 43.25 8.58
C LEU A 224 19.31 44.60 8.08
N ALA A 225 18.78 45.07 6.96
CA ALA A 225 18.83 46.46 6.52
C ALA A 225 17.41 46.99 6.20
N SER A 226 17.20 48.26 6.55
CA SER A 226 15.94 49.02 6.63
C SER A 226 15.50 49.67 5.31
N GLN A 227 14.22 50.09 5.28
CA GLN A 227 13.40 50.61 4.16
C GLN A 227 13.86 51.97 3.56
N PRO A 228 13.15 52.49 2.51
CA PRO A 228 12.02 53.38 2.81
C PRO A 228 10.74 53.19 1.94
N ARG A 229 9.63 53.66 2.51
CA ARG A 229 8.29 53.84 1.92
C ARG A 229 8.25 55.03 0.95
N GLY A 230 7.39 54.94 -0.06
CA GLY A 230 6.93 56.06 -0.91
C GLY A 230 5.50 55.80 -1.41
N GLU A 231 4.65 56.80 -1.20
CA GLU A 231 3.18 56.94 -1.31
C GLU A 231 2.51 56.71 -2.70
N PRO A 232 1.16 56.70 -2.79
CA PRO A 232 0.38 56.07 -3.87
C PRO A 232 -0.08 57.03 -4.98
N LEU A 233 -0.37 56.51 -6.18
CA LEU A 233 -1.02 57.27 -7.26
C LEU A 233 -2.19 56.51 -7.90
N VAL A 234 -3.39 56.97 -7.51
CA VAL A 234 -4.58 57.34 -8.30
C VAL A 234 -4.96 56.49 -9.53
N VAL A 235 -6.17 55.93 -9.43
CA VAL A 235 -6.99 55.35 -10.51
C VAL A 235 -7.68 56.47 -11.30
N THR A 236 -7.62 56.41 -12.63
CA THR A 236 -8.58 57.07 -13.54
C THR A 236 -9.03 56.10 -14.64
N PRO A 237 -10.32 56.07 -15.04
CA PRO A 237 -10.84 55.15 -16.05
C PRO A 237 -10.92 55.82 -17.44
N ALA A 238 -10.55 55.10 -18.49
CA ALA A 238 -10.92 55.42 -19.88
C ALA A 238 -10.91 54.13 -20.70
N TYR A 239 -12.09 53.64 -21.09
CA TYR A 239 -12.79 53.86 -22.36
C TYR A 239 -12.56 52.69 -23.33
N VAL A 240 -13.68 52.06 -23.69
CA VAL A 240 -13.80 50.91 -24.59
C VAL A 240 -14.13 51.44 -25.99
N PRO A 241 -13.45 50.98 -27.05
CA PRO A 241 -14.05 50.99 -28.39
C PRO A 241 -14.26 49.59 -28.96
N SER A 242 -15.35 49.51 -29.72
CA SER A 242 -15.99 48.38 -30.39
C SER A 242 -15.11 47.58 -31.35
N ALA A 243 -15.50 46.31 -31.53
CA ALA A 243 -14.92 45.33 -32.45
C ALA A 243 -15.42 45.45 -33.91
N ALA A 244 -14.56 45.08 -34.87
CA ALA A 244 -14.77 44.28 -36.10
C ALA A 244 -13.68 44.57 -37.18
N PRO A 245 -13.44 43.71 -38.21
CA PRO A 245 -13.24 42.27 -38.21
C PRO A 245 -11.92 41.81 -38.91
N ALA A 246 -11.63 40.52 -38.71
CA ALA A 246 -10.66 39.58 -39.30
C ALA A 246 -9.65 40.01 -40.41
N SER A 247 -8.37 39.67 -40.18
CA SER A 247 -7.45 39.21 -41.22
C SER A 247 -6.52 38.11 -40.67
N ARG A 248 -6.25 37.10 -41.52
CA ARG A 248 -5.55 35.83 -41.23
C ARG A 248 -4.02 36.01 -41.34
N PRO A 249 -3.19 35.48 -40.41
CA PRO A 249 -1.76 35.31 -40.66
C PRO A 249 -1.36 33.85 -40.92
N ALA A 250 -0.38 33.70 -41.80
CA ALA A 250 0.32 32.47 -42.19
C ALA A 250 1.31 31.99 -41.08
N PRO A 251 1.87 30.77 -41.16
CA PRO A 251 2.48 30.08 -40.02
C PRO A 251 3.89 30.60 -39.71
N VAL A 252 4.19 30.83 -38.43
CA VAL A 252 5.52 31.20 -37.95
C VAL A 252 6.12 30.06 -37.13
N ALA A 253 7.38 29.75 -37.44
CA ALA A 253 8.19 28.67 -36.90
C ALA A 253 8.36 28.71 -35.36
N ALA A 254 8.51 27.52 -34.78
CA ALA A 254 8.64 27.28 -33.35
C ALA A 254 9.93 27.87 -32.76
N ALA A 255 9.78 28.65 -31.68
CA ALA A 255 10.85 29.07 -30.78
C ALA A 255 11.01 28.06 -29.61
N PRO A 256 12.20 27.93 -29.00
CA PRO A 256 12.51 26.86 -28.06
C PRO A 256 11.91 27.10 -26.65
N ALA A 257 11.64 25.99 -25.97
CA ALA A 257 10.99 25.92 -24.66
C ALA A 257 11.77 26.60 -23.51
N PRO A 258 11.08 27.23 -22.53
CA PRO A 258 11.73 27.71 -21.32
C PRO A 258 11.97 26.59 -20.30
N ALA A 259 12.98 26.81 -19.46
CA ALA A 259 13.57 25.89 -18.49
C ALA A 259 12.62 25.46 -17.35
N ALA A 260 12.88 24.25 -16.84
CA ALA A 260 12.15 23.54 -15.80
C ALA A 260 11.99 24.34 -14.50
N ALA A 261 10.75 24.41 -14.01
CA ALA A 261 10.41 24.86 -12.67
C ALA A 261 10.16 23.64 -11.77
N ASP A 262 10.70 23.71 -10.56
CA ASP A 262 10.59 22.75 -9.46
C ASP A 262 9.12 22.31 -9.25
N THR A 263 8.85 21.01 -9.40
CA THR A 263 7.53 20.42 -9.14
C THR A 263 7.57 19.64 -7.82
N ALA A 264 6.50 19.79 -7.04
CA ALA A 264 6.31 19.12 -5.76
C ALA A 264 6.36 17.58 -5.93
N PRO A 265 6.89 16.83 -4.94
CA PRO A 265 6.92 15.37 -4.99
C PRO A 265 5.47 14.83 -4.99
N GLY A 266 5.13 14.11 -6.05
CA GLY A 266 3.79 13.61 -6.40
C GLY A 266 3.47 13.75 -7.90
N ASP A 267 3.99 14.79 -8.56
CA ASP A 267 3.59 15.16 -9.94
C ASP A 267 4.69 14.87 -11.01
N THR A 268 5.70 14.05 -10.70
CA THR A 268 6.72 13.66 -11.68
C THR A 268 6.48 12.24 -12.21
N VAL A 269 6.04 12.14 -13.46
CA VAL A 269 6.06 10.88 -14.22
C VAL A 269 7.09 11.03 -15.34
N GLY A 270 8.22 10.32 -15.22
CA GLY A 270 8.99 9.94 -16.39
C GLY A 270 8.09 9.09 -17.29
N THR A 271 8.10 9.36 -18.59
CA THR A 271 7.24 8.68 -19.57
C THR A 271 7.31 7.16 -19.43
N VAL A 272 6.30 6.55 -18.83
CA VAL A 272 6.16 5.09 -18.81
C VAL A 272 5.73 4.69 -20.21
N LYS A 273 6.61 3.96 -20.91
CA LYS A 273 6.27 3.39 -22.21
C LYS A 273 5.09 2.42 -22.01
N PRO A 274 4.02 2.48 -22.81
CA PRO A 274 2.88 1.57 -22.68
C PRO A 274 3.37 0.12 -22.66
N GLN A 275 3.13 -0.59 -21.56
CA GLN A 275 3.34 -2.03 -21.54
C GLN A 275 2.15 -2.66 -22.27
N PRO A 276 2.37 -3.52 -23.28
CA PRO A 276 1.27 -4.16 -23.99
C PRO A 276 0.37 -4.89 -23.00
N LEU A 277 -0.94 -4.68 -23.16
CA LEU A 277 -1.95 -5.47 -22.47
C LEU A 277 -1.69 -6.96 -22.74
N PRO A 278 -1.82 -7.86 -21.75
CA PRO A 278 -2.10 -9.25 -22.04
C PRO A 278 -3.32 -9.31 -22.98
N PRO A 279 -3.36 -10.23 -23.95
CA PRO A 279 -4.44 -10.29 -24.92
C PRO A 279 -5.81 -10.27 -24.22
N GLU A 280 -6.66 -9.41 -24.77
CA GLU A 280 -8.01 -9.01 -24.38
C GLU A 280 -8.88 -10.22 -23.97
N LEU A 281 -9.16 -10.35 -22.68
CA LEU A 281 -10.09 -11.34 -22.12
C LEU A 281 -11.48 -10.74 -21.83
N ALA A 282 -11.69 -9.47 -22.15
CA ALA A 282 -12.94 -8.76 -21.84
C ALA A 282 -14.04 -8.99 -22.90
N ASP A 283 -13.68 -9.22 -24.17
CA ASP A 283 -14.63 -9.14 -25.29
C ASP A 283 -14.84 -10.44 -26.09
N ALA A 284 -14.32 -11.58 -25.61
CA ALA A 284 -14.60 -12.86 -26.26
C ALA A 284 -16.02 -13.39 -25.87
N PRO A 285 -16.80 -13.96 -26.81
CA PRO A 285 -18.11 -14.52 -26.51
C PRO A 285 -18.01 -15.65 -25.47
N GLY A 286 -18.80 -15.58 -24.39
CA GLY A 286 -18.86 -16.62 -23.35
C GLY A 286 -18.05 -16.32 -22.08
N TYR A 287 -17.37 -15.18 -22.00
CA TYR A 287 -16.77 -14.71 -20.74
C TYR A 287 -17.84 -14.05 -19.87
N THR A 288 -18.34 -14.76 -18.86
CA THR A 288 -19.03 -14.10 -17.75
C THR A 288 -17.97 -13.39 -16.91
N SER A 289 -18.09 -12.08 -16.74
CA SER A 289 -17.27 -11.29 -15.81
C SER A 289 -17.63 -11.65 -14.37
N SER A 290 -17.30 -12.86 -13.91
CA SER A 290 -17.93 -13.37 -12.70
C SER A 290 -16.99 -14.03 -11.70
N SER A 291 -16.72 -13.30 -10.62
CA SER A 291 -16.30 -13.85 -9.32
C SER A 291 -17.42 -14.72 -8.70
N ASP A 292 -17.98 -15.66 -9.46
CA ASP A 292 -19.01 -16.58 -8.98
C ASP A 292 -18.44 -17.46 -7.90
N MET A 293 -19.14 -17.48 -6.77
CA MET A 293 -18.74 -18.24 -5.60
C MET A 293 -18.99 -19.73 -5.79
N SER A 294 -19.71 -20.16 -6.83
CA SER A 294 -19.98 -21.56 -7.10
C SER A 294 -20.35 -21.81 -8.55
N GLY A 295 -20.11 -23.02 -9.01
CA GLY A 295 -20.52 -23.46 -10.34
C GLY A 295 -20.54 -24.99 -10.45
N ARG A 296 -21.11 -25.50 -11.53
CA ARG A 296 -21.20 -26.93 -11.82
C ARG A 296 -20.90 -27.19 -13.29
N VAL A 297 -20.05 -28.18 -13.54
CA VAL A 297 -19.73 -28.68 -14.87
C VAL A 297 -20.93 -29.50 -15.39
N PRO A 298 -21.45 -29.20 -16.59
CA PRO A 298 -22.48 -30.03 -17.22
C PRO A 298 -22.05 -31.48 -17.42
N GLY A 299 -23.03 -32.39 -17.54
CA GLY A 299 -22.80 -33.81 -17.79
C GLY A 299 -22.62 -34.66 -16.53
N SER A 300 -22.42 -35.96 -16.74
CA SER A 300 -22.27 -36.97 -15.69
C SER A 300 -21.28 -38.04 -16.10
N GLY A 301 -20.42 -38.47 -15.18
CA GLY A 301 -19.47 -39.57 -15.41
C GLY A 301 -18.17 -39.12 -16.09
N GLY A 302 -17.13 -39.94 -15.97
CA GLY A 302 -15.77 -39.66 -16.44
C GLY A 302 -14.71 -39.94 -15.37
N ASN A 303 -13.43 -39.74 -15.71
CA ASN A 303 -12.35 -39.81 -14.74
C ASN A 303 -12.46 -38.63 -13.75
N ASN A 304 -12.86 -38.93 -12.52
CA ASN A 304 -13.06 -37.94 -11.47
C ASN A 304 -11.76 -37.51 -10.77
N LEU A 305 -10.60 -37.97 -11.26
CA LEU A 305 -9.30 -37.53 -10.77
C LEU A 305 -9.03 -36.09 -11.21
N LEU A 306 -8.69 -35.25 -10.24
CA LEU A 306 -8.25 -33.88 -10.42
C LEU A 306 -6.72 -33.87 -10.54
N GLY A 307 -6.21 -33.24 -11.59
CA GLY A 307 -4.78 -32.93 -11.68
C GLY A 307 -4.39 -31.79 -10.72
N GLU A 308 -3.09 -31.63 -10.51
CA GLU A 308 -2.54 -30.45 -9.84
C GLU A 308 -3.00 -29.16 -10.55
N PRO A 309 -3.22 -28.06 -9.80
CA PRO A 309 -3.61 -26.81 -10.40
C PRO A 309 -2.44 -26.23 -11.19
N ARG A 310 -2.73 -25.68 -12.38
CA ARG A 310 -1.75 -24.92 -13.15
C ARG A 310 -1.61 -23.52 -12.58
N VAL A 311 -0.38 -23.05 -12.41
CA VAL A 311 -0.11 -21.70 -11.89
C VAL A 311 0.60 -20.86 -12.95
N GLY A 312 -0.03 -19.78 -13.36
CA GLY A 312 0.54 -18.78 -14.26
C GLY A 312 0.81 -17.47 -13.53
N LYS A 313 1.97 -16.86 -13.75
CA LYS A 313 2.33 -15.56 -13.15
C LYS A 313 2.25 -14.45 -14.18
N SER A 314 1.75 -13.30 -13.77
CA SER A 314 1.76 -12.05 -14.52
C SER A 314 2.17 -10.91 -13.59
N PRO A 315 2.66 -9.77 -14.11
CA PRO A 315 3.03 -8.65 -13.25
C PRO A 315 1.86 -8.23 -12.33
N GLY A 316 2.05 -8.35 -11.01
CA GLY A 316 1.06 -7.98 -10.01
C GLY A 316 -0.14 -8.92 -9.87
N MET A 317 -0.10 -10.13 -10.47
CA MET A 317 -1.20 -11.10 -10.44
C MET A 317 -0.71 -12.54 -10.62
N THR A 318 -1.28 -13.48 -9.88
CA THR A 318 -1.11 -14.92 -10.12
C THR A 318 -2.45 -15.55 -10.50
N ARG A 319 -2.47 -16.35 -11.57
CA ARG A 319 -3.63 -17.15 -12.00
C ARG A 319 -3.43 -18.61 -11.63
N VAL A 320 -4.41 -19.19 -10.96
CA VAL A 320 -4.51 -20.63 -10.67
C VAL A 320 -5.61 -21.22 -11.55
N VAL A 321 -5.33 -22.29 -12.29
CA VAL A 321 -6.32 -22.94 -13.14
C VAL A 321 -6.50 -24.39 -12.72
N VAL A 322 -7.75 -24.76 -12.45
CA VAL A 322 -8.16 -26.14 -12.11
C VAL A 322 -9.00 -26.70 -13.26
N ASP A 323 -8.63 -27.86 -13.78
CA ASP A 323 -9.42 -28.57 -14.80
C ASP A 323 -10.45 -29.48 -14.15
N LEU A 324 -11.71 -29.06 -14.24
CA LEU A 324 -12.86 -29.71 -13.64
C LEU A 324 -13.47 -30.73 -14.62
N PRO A 325 -13.57 -32.02 -14.24
CA PRO A 325 -14.22 -33.03 -15.07
C PRO A 325 -15.76 -32.85 -15.11
N PRO A 326 -16.45 -33.47 -16.08
CA PRO A 326 -17.91 -33.47 -16.15
C PRO A 326 -18.59 -33.87 -14.82
N GLY A 327 -19.65 -33.15 -14.47
CA GLY A 327 -20.41 -33.36 -13.24
C GLY A 327 -19.77 -32.82 -11.94
N ALA A 328 -18.52 -32.34 -11.98
CA ALA A 328 -17.90 -31.68 -10.83
C ALA A 328 -18.60 -30.37 -10.47
N SER A 329 -18.62 -30.00 -9.20
CA SER A 329 -19.08 -28.69 -8.75
C SER A 329 -18.06 -28.04 -7.84
N TYR A 330 -17.96 -26.73 -7.85
CA TYR A 330 -17.07 -25.98 -6.96
C TYR A 330 -17.83 -24.96 -6.13
N ARG A 331 -17.28 -24.64 -4.96
CA ARG A 331 -17.63 -23.49 -4.13
C ARG A 331 -16.34 -22.81 -3.67
N ILE A 332 -16.22 -21.50 -3.89
CA ILE A 332 -15.13 -20.64 -3.43
C ILE A 332 -15.58 -19.93 -2.16
N ASP A 333 -14.75 -19.98 -1.14
CA ASP A 333 -14.93 -19.35 0.16
C ASP A 333 -13.72 -18.46 0.47
N PRO A 334 -13.85 -17.13 0.30
CA PRO A 334 -12.78 -16.19 0.60
C PRO A 334 -12.56 -16.00 2.10
N GLN A 335 -11.31 -16.05 2.51
CA GLN A 335 -10.87 -15.98 3.90
C GLN A 335 -9.74 -14.97 4.07
N GLY A 336 -9.49 -14.58 5.33
CA GLY A 336 -8.46 -13.60 5.66
C GLY A 336 -7.04 -14.00 5.22
N ALA A 337 -6.75 -15.30 5.11
CA ALA A 337 -5.45 -15.84 4.69
C ALA A 337 -5.40 -16.28 3.21
N GLY A 338 -6.51 -16.15 2.47
CA GLY A 338 -6.62 -16.56 1.07
C GLY A 338 -7.94 -17.24 0.74
N LEU A 339 -7.94 -18.16 -0.21
CA LEU A 339 -9.17 -18.80 -0.69
C LEU A 339 -9.22 -20.26 -0.29
N ASN A 340 -10.40 -20.70 0.11
CA ASN A 340 -10.74 -22.10 0.22
C ASN A 340 -11.70 -22.48 -0.93
N VAL A 341 -11.33 -23.45 -1.75
CA VAL A 341 -12.16 -23.92 -2.86
C VAL A 341 -12.55 -25.37 -2.61
N VAL A 342 -13.83 -25.59 -2.34
CA VAL A 342 -14.40 -26.93 -2.15
C VAL A 342 -14.88 -27.43 -3.50
N ILE A 343 -14.30 -28.53 -3.97
CA ILE A 343 -14.63 -29.15 -5.26
C ILE A 343 -15.23 -30.52 -4.98
N SER A 344 -16.50 -30.71 -5.33
CA SER A 344 -17.25 -31.95 -5.12
C SER A 344 -17.37 -32.75 -6.42
N GLY A 345 -17.53 -34.07 -6.27
CA GLY A 345 -17.59 -35.01 -7.40
C GLY A 345 -16.21 -35.46 -7.90
N VAL A 346 -15.12 -35.10 -7.20
CA VAL A 346 -13.74 -35.33 -7.63
C VAL A 346 -12.87 -35.94 -6.52
N ARG A 347 -11.72 -36.48 -6.90
CA ARG A 347 -10.63 -36.92 -6.01
C ARG A 347 -9.31 -36.33 -6.48
N ALA A 348 -8.36 -36.11 -5.57
CA ALA A 348 -7.02 -35.67 -5.93
C ALA A 348 -5.98 -36.39 -5.05
N GLN A 349 -4.74 -36.46 -5.52
CA GLN A 349 -3.64 -36.76 -4.61
C GLN A 349 -3.45 -35.59 -3.64
N ASN A 350 -3.29 -35.90 -2.35
CA ASN A 350 -2.97 -34.88 -1.35
C ASN A 350 -1.58 -34.35 -1.63
N GLY A 351 -1.44 -33.03 -1.70
CA GLY A 351 -0.20 -32.38 -2.09
C GLY A 351 -0.31 -30.87 -2.00
N GLY A 352 0.74 -30.19 -2.43
CA GLY A 352 0.78 -28.73 -2.46
C GLY A 352 2.16 -28.20 -2.83
N ALA A 353 2.21 -26.92 -3.19
CA ALA A 353 3.44 -26.20 -3.45
C ALA A 353 3.47 -24.90 -2.64
N SER A 354 4.66 -24.49 -2.23
CA SER A 354 4.91 -23.24 -1.48
C SER A 354 6.02 -22.43 -2.15
N GLY A 355 6.17 -21.15 -1.76
CA GLY A 355 7.18 -20.27 -2.34
C GLY A 355 6.84 -19.86 -3.76
N ILE A 356 5.54 -19.80 -4.09
CA ILE A 356 5.08 -19.51 -5.44
C ILE A 356 5.37 -18.05 -5.80
N GLY A 357 4.90 -17.08 -5.03
CA GLY A 357 5.09 -15.67 -5.35
C GLY A 357 4.49 -14.71 -4.32
N ALA A 358 4.49 -13.42 -4.65
CA ALA A 358 3.99 -12.37 -3.77
C ALA A 358 2.46 -12.38 -3.66
N GLU A 359 1.75 -12.72 -4.74
CA GLU A 359 0.28 -12.73 -4.76
C GLU A 359 -0.29 -14.05 -4.21
N LEU A 360 0.37 -15.17 -4.52
CA LEU A 360 0.04 -16.51 -4.04
C LEU A 360 1.28 -17.10 -3.38
N ALA A 361 1.25 -17.34 -2.07
CA ALA A 361 2.36 -17.92 -1.33
C ALA A 361 2.43 -19.44 -1.50
N ALA A 362 1.27 -20.12 -1.45
CA ALA A 362 1.17 -21.57 -1.53
C ALA A 362 -0.22 -22.03 -2.03
N TRP A 363 -0.30 -23.27 -2.49
CA TRP A 363 -1.56 -23.99 -2.66
C TRP A 363 -1.46 -25.41 -2.07
N SER A 364 -2.59 -25.99 -1.68
CA SER A 364 -2.63 -27.40 -1.29
C SER A 364 -3.98 -28.06 -1.59
N TYR A 365 -3.94 -29.36 -1.90
CA TYR A 365 -5.12 -30.21 -1.95
C TYR A 365 -5.23 -31.10 -0.71
N ARG A 366 -6.47 -31.24 -0.22
CA ARG A 366 -6.88 -32.24 0.75
C ARG A 366 -8.13 -32.95 0.24
N SER A 367 -7.98 -34.20 -0.16
CA SER A 367 -9.05 -35.06 -0.66
C SER A 367 -9.69 -35.83 0.50
N SER A 368 -11.01 -35.84 0.56
CA SER A 368 -11.84 -36.63 1.48
C SER A 368 -13.07 -37.13 0.76
N GLY A 369 -13.20 -38.45 0.61
CA GLY A 369 -14.27 -39.06 -0.20
C GLY A 369 -14.23 -38.58 -1.65
N ASN A 370 -15.35 -38.03 -2.14
CA ASN A 370 -15.46 -37.39 -3.47
C ASN A 370 -15.44 -35.85 -3.36
N THR A 371 -14.73 -35.31 -2.38
CA THR A 371 -14.52 -33.87 -2.24
C THR A 371 -13.05 -33.57 -2.11
N VAL A 372 -12.59 -32.55 -2.84
CA VAL A 372 -11.24 -31.98 -2.73
C VAL A 372 -11.38 -30.57 -2.17
N ASN A 373 -10.64 -30.30 -1.11
CA ASN A 373 -10.45 -28.96 -0.60
C ASN A 373 -9.13 -28.40 -1.16
N LEU A 374 -9.23 -27.35 -1.97
CA LEU A 374 -8.10 -26.58 -2.48
C LEU A 374 -7.94 -25.33 -1.63
N ASN A 375 -6.86 -25.28 -0.85
CA ASN A 375 -6.47 -24.07 -0.14
C ASN A 375 -5.47 -23.27 -0.99
N LEU A 376 -5.74 -21.99 -1.19
CA LEU A 376 -4.85 -21.01 -1.82
C LEU A 376 -4.44 -19.99 -0.77
N GLN A 377 -3.18 -20.02 -0.34
CA GLN A 377 -2.64 -19.06 0.62
C GLN A 377 -2.16 -17.82 -0.14
N THR A 378 -2.84 -16.69 0.05
CA THR A 378 -2.58 -15.45 -0.71
C THR A 378 -1.67 -14.51 0.08
N GLY A 379 -0.93 -13.65 -0.62
CA GLY A 379 -0.08 -12.64 0.03
C GLY A 379 -0.84 -11.44 0.60
N SER A 380 -2.15 -11.37 0.37
CA SER A 380 -3.03 -10.32 0.86
C SER A 380 -4.42 -10.87 1.19
N PRO A 381 -5.12 -10.33 2.22
CA PRO A 381 -6.41 -10.84 2.62
C PRO A 381 -7.45 -10.79 1.50
N THR A 382 -8.24 -11.86 1.40
CA THR A 382 -9.37 -11.91 0.45
C THR A 382 -10.69 -11.71 1.19
N THR A 383 -11.67 -11.16 0.48
CA THR A 383 -13.07 -11.10 0.92
C THR A 383 -13.97 -11.49 -0.25
N ALA A 384 -15.28 -11.52 -0.04
CA ALA A 384 -16.22 -11.72 -1.14
C ALA A 384 -16.12 -10.66 -2.26
N ALA A 385 -15.53 -9.50 -1.98
CA ALA A 385 -15.48 -8.37 -2.91
C ALA A 385 -14.08 -8.05 -3.45
N ARG A 386 -13.01 -8.67 -2.94
CA ARG A 386 -11.64 -8.26 -3.30
C ARG A 386 -10.56 -9.33 -3.11
N GLY A 387 -9.42 -9.08 -3.76
CA GLY A 387 -8.20 -9.88 -3.64
C GLY A 387 -8.15 -11.06 -4.61
N TRP A 388 -9.25 -11.33 -5.32
CA TRP A 388 -9.37 -12.43 -6.26
C TRP A 388 -10.49 -12.22 -7.28
N ARG A 389 -10.47 -13.02 -8.34
CA ARG A 389 -11.53 -13.15 -9.34
C ARG A 389 -11.53 -14.55 -9.92
N ALA A 390 -12.69 -15.13 -10.19
CA ALA A 390 -12.80 -16.42 -10.85
C ALA A 390 -13.38 -16.26 -12.26
N PHE A 391 -13.13 -17.27 -13.09
CA PHE A 391 -13.71 -17.44 -14.41
C PHE A 391 -13.98 -18.93 -14.59
N PHE A 392 -15.22 -19.25 -14.98
CA PHE A 392 -15.61 -20.61 -15.30
C PHE A 392 -15.71 -20.75 -16.81
N LEU A 393 -14.76 -21.49 -17.40
CA LEU A 393 -14.56 -21.51 -18.85
C LEU A 393 -14.86 -22.92 -19.40
N PRO A 394 -15.52 -23.02 -20.56
CA PRO A 394 -15.72 -24.29 -21.24
C PRO A 394 -14.38 -24.88 -21.75
N PRO A 395 -14.37 -26.14 -22.20
CA PRO A 395 -13.24 -26.69 -22.94
C PRO A 395 -12.83 -25.81 -24.13
N VAL A 396 -11.53 -25.76 -24.43
CA VAL A 396 -11.01 -24.94 -25.54
C VAL A 396 -11.38 -25.53 -26.90
N ASP A 397 -11.38 -26.86 -26.97
CA ASP A 397 -11.62 -27.64 -28.17
C ASP A 397 -12.17 -29.03 -27.79
N SER A 398 -12.45 -29.85 -28.80
CA SER A 398 -12.98 -31.20 -28.61
C SER A 398 -11.96 -32.22 -28.08
N SER A 399 -10.71 -31.83 -27.82
CA SER A 399 -9.68 -32.74 -27.28
C SER A 399 -9.84 -33.00 -25.78
N THR A 400 -10.64 -32.19 -25.09
CA THR A 400 -10.94 -32.36 -23.67
C THR A 400 -12.41 -32.05 -23.37
N ASP A 401 -13.00 -32.78 -22.43
CA ASP A 401 -14.32 -32.52 -21.87
C ASP A 401 -14.24 -31.66 -20.59
N ARG A 402 -13.04 -31.24 -20.18
CA ARG A 402 -12.81 -30.55 -18.92
C ARG A 402 -13.05 -29.05 -19.03
N TYR A 403 -13.87 -28.55 -18.11
CA TYR A 403 -14.04 -27.13 -17.88
C TYR A 403 -12.87 -26.60 -17.07
N ARG A 404 -12.61 -25.30 -17.14
CA ARG A 404 -11.53 -24.65 -16.41
C ARG A 404 -12.10 -23.67 -15.41
N LEU A 405 -11.79 -23.87 -14.13
CA LEU A 405 -11.94 -22.85 -13.11
C LEU A 405 -10.63 -22.08 -13.02
N ALA A 406 -10.57 -20.90 -13.63
CA ALA A 406 -9.42 -20.00 -13.51
C ALA A 406 -9.67 -18.98 -12.39
N ILE A 407 -8.73 -18.87 -11.46
CA ILE A 407 -8.80 -17.99 -10.30
C ILE A 407 -7.59 -17.07 -10.33
N ASP A 408 -7.83 -15.79 -10.57
CA ASP A 408 -6.85 -14.73 -10.41
C ASP A 408 -6.78 -14.31 -8.95
N VAL A 409 -5.55 -14.11 -8.47
CA VAL A 409 -5.24 -13.61 -7.14
C VAL A 409 -4.29 -12.43 -7.29
N ALA A 410 -4.70 -11.29 -6.74
CA ALA A 410 -3.88 -10.10 -6.65
C ALA A 410 -4.50 -9.15 -5.60
N PRO A 411 -3.67 -8.44 -4.83
CA PRO A 411 -4.18 -7.45 -3.87
C PRO A 411 -4.98 -6.33 -4.55
N ALA A 412 -4.61 -5.98 -5.78
CA ALA A 412 -5.25 -4.94 -6.58
C ALA A 412 -6.62 -5.34 -7.18
N LEU A 413 -7.04 -6.61 -7.10
CA LEU A 413 -8.34 -7.02 -7.65
C LEU A 413 -9.48 -6.46 -6.79
N ALA A 414 -10.24 -5.54 -7.40
CA ALA A 414 -11.40 -4.89 -6.81
C ALA A 414 -12.72 -5.51 -7.31
N ASN A 415 -13.83 -5.03 -6.75
CA ASN A 415 -15.17 -5.48 -7.10
C ASN A 415 -15.63 -4.84 -8.41
N LEU A 416 -15.80 -5.65 -9.46
CA LEU A 416 -16.33 -5.20 -10.76
C LEU A 416 -17.78 -5.60 -11.00
N ARG A 417 -18.47 -6.15 -10.00
CA ARG A 417 -19.89 -6.48 -10.16
C ARG A 417 -20.68 -5.21 -10.41
N PRO A 418 -21.66 -5.20 -11.33
CA PRO A 418 -22.52 -4.04 -11.51
C PRO A 418 -23.16 -3.58 -10.20
N LEU A 419 -23.25 -2.26 -9.99
CA LEU A 419 -24.01 -1.72 -8.86
C LEU A 419 -25.50 -1.92 -9.08
N PRO A 420 -26.21 -2.65 -8.19
CA PRO A 420 -27.66 -2.75 -8.21
C PRO A 420 -28.30 -1.35 -8.12
N SER A 421 -29.40 -1.13 -8.83
CA SER A 421 -30.07 0.18 -8.88
C SER A 421 -30.46 0.74 -7.50
N GLN A 422 -30.73 -0.14 -6.53
CA GLN A 422 -31.03 0.25 -5.14
C GLN A 422 -29.81 0.81 -4.40
N GLU A 423 -28.60 0.30 -4.68
CA GLU A 423 -27.35 0.77 -4.07
C GLU A 423 -26.89 2.12 -4.63
N ARG A 424 -27.35 2.48 -5.84
CA ARG A 424 -27.01 3.75 -6.51
C ARG A 424 -27.68 4.98 -5.88
N ARG A 425 -28.66 4.82 -4.98
CA ARG A 425 -29.38 5.94 -4.35
C ARG A 425 -28.75 6.29 -2.99
N LEU A 426 -28.10 7.44 -2.91
CA LEU A 426 -27.66 8.02 -1.63
C LEU A 426 -28.83 8.31 -0.69
N SER A 427 -30.04 8.57 -1.20
CA SER A 427 -31.24 8.86 -0.41
C SER A 427 -31.72 7.69 0.47
N ASN A 428 -31.23 6.48 0.23
CA ASN A 428 -31.48 5.32 1.11
C ASN A 428 -30.61 5.36 2.37
N LEU A 429 -29.61 6.25 2.42
CA LEU A 429 -28.90 6.61 3.64
C LEU A 429 -29.71 7.73 4.29
N THR A 430 -30.40 7.39 5.38
CA THR A 430 -31.34 8.22 6.16
C THR A 430 -31.21 9.73 5.92
N SER A 431 -32.31 10.39 5.53
CA SER A 431 -32.41 11.85 5.45
C SER A 431 -31.79 12.48 6.69
N LEU A 432 -30.95 13.53 6.51
CA LEU A 432 -30.42 14.32 7.62
C LEU A 432 -31.55 14.58 8.62
N PRO A 433 -31.43 14.16 9.90
CA PRO A 433 -32.48 14.47 10.86
C PRO A 433 -32.61 16.00 10.89
N PRO A 434 -33.84 16.56 10.85
CA PRO A 434 -34.00 17.97 11.15
C PRO A 434 -33.42 18.17 12.54
N ALA A 435 -32.43 19.06 12.64
CA ALA A 435 -31.79 19.38 13.92
C ALA A 435 -32.90 19.65 14.94
N GLY A 436 -33.01 18.77 15.93
CA GLY A 436 -34.08 18.84 16.92
C GLY A 436 -33.96 20.12 17.71
N GLY A 437 -35.04 20.92 17.69
CA GLY A 437 -35.27 22.02 18.61
C GLY A 437 -34.87 23.40 18.08
N LEU A 438 -35.91 24.18 17.77
CA LEU A 438 -35.92 25.63 17.47
C LEU A 438 -35.39 26.02 16.08
N SER A 439 -36.37 26.19 15.18
CA SER A 439 -36.24 26.80 13.87
C SER A 439 -35.77 28.25 13.99
N TYR A 440 -34.52 28.51 13.61
CA TYR A 440 -34.04 29.68 12.82
C TYR A 440 -32.62 29.37 12.29
N ALA A 441 -32.40 28.17 11.75
CA ALA A 441 -31.16 27.88 11.02
C ALA A 441 -31.38 28.25 9.56
N SER A 442 -30.73 29.32 9.09
CA SER A 442 -30.64 29.65 7.67
C SER A 442 -30.36 28.37 6.88
N ALA A 443 -31.26 28.01 5.95
CA ALA A 443 -31.23 26.77 5.18
C ALA A 443 -30.11 26.83 4.11
N VAL A 444 -28.88 27.05 4.56
CA VAL A 444 -27.69 27.00 3.71
C VAL A 444 -27.46 25.52 3.40
N LYS A 445 -27.80 25.12 2.17
CA LYS A 445 -27.46 23.80 1.66
C LYS A 445 -25.96 23.55 1.85
N PRO A 446 -25.55 22.40 2.43
CA PRO A 446 -24.15 22.03 2.47
C PRO A 446 -23.57 22.02 1.06
N LYS A 447 -22.37 22.60 0.91
CA LYS A 447 -21.70 22.74 -0.39
C LYS A 447 -20.38 21.98 -0.42
N VAL A 448 -20.13 21.32 -1.54
CA VAL A 448 -18.92 20.54 -1.74
C VAL A 448 -18.22 21.06 -2.98
N VAL A 449 -16.92 21.33 -2.88
CA VAL A 449 -16.07 21.57 -4.03
C VAL A 449 -15.48 20.24 -4.48
N LEU A 450 -15.79 19.83 -5.70
CA LEU A 450 -15.13 18.70 -6.36
C LEU A 450 -14.09 19.24 -7.33
N ASP A 451 -12.87 18.75 -7.17
CA ASP A 451 -11.73 19.09 -8.00
C ASP A 451 -11.24 17.87 -8.78
N PRO A 452 -11.72 17.63 -10.01
CA PRO A 452 -11.08 16.66 -10.88
C PRO A 452 -9.68 17.17 -11.25
N GLY A 453 -8.64 16.46 -10.82
CA GLY A 453 -7.24 16.84 -11.02
C GLY A 453 -6.87 17.07 -12.47
N HIS A 454 -5.79 17.83 -12.73
CA HIS A 454 -5.26 18.10 -14.07
C HIS A 454 -6.27 18.78 -15.03
N GLY A 455 -6.13 18.60 -16.34
CA GLY A 455 -7.03 19.15 -17.37
C GLY A 455 -6.34 20.09 -18.35
N GLY A 456 -6.91 20.22 -19.54
CA GLY A 456 -6.31 20.96 -20.65
C GLY A 456 -5.01 20.30 -21.10
N ASN A 457 -3.92 21.07 -21.10
CA ASN A 457 -2.59 20.60 -21.51
C ASN A 457 -1.90 19.71 -20.47
N ASP A 458 -2.40 19.67 -19.24
CA ASP A 458 -1.89 18.78 -18.20
C ASP A 458 -2.64 17.44 -18.27
N PRO A 459 -2.01 16.35 -18.76
CA PRO A 459 -2.67 15.06 -18.90
C PRO A 459 -2.79 14.29 -17.58
N GLY A 460 -2.03 14.69 -16.55
CA GLY A 460 -1.70 13.82 -15.42
C GLY A 460 -0.94 12.56 -15.86
N ALA A 461 -1.03 11.51 -15.06
CA ALA A 461 -0.46 10.21 -15.39
C ALA A 461 -1.06 9.61 -16.68
N ILE A 462 -0.21 8.95 -17.48
CA ILE A 462 -0.59 8.30 -18.73
C ILE A 462 -0.20 6.83 -18.66
N GLY A 463 -1.20 5.96 -18.85
CA GLY A 463 -1.05 4.51 -18.99
C GLY A 463 -2.13 3.97 -19.92
N SER A 464 -2.84 2.92 -19.49
CA SER A 464 -4.05 2.44 -20.18
C SER A 464 -5.18 3.47 -20.21
N VAL A 465 -5.23 4.31 -19.17
CA VAL A 465 -6.08 5.49 -19.06
C VAL A 465 -5.21 6.75 -18.98
N GLN A 466 -5.81 7.88 -19.31
CA GLN A 466 -5.23 9.19 -19.05
C GLN A 466 -5.90 9.77 -17.81
N GLU A 467 -5.12 10.12 -16.79
CA GLU A 467 -5.61 10.55 -15.48
C GLU A 467 -6.68 11.64 -15.59
N LYS A 468 -6.40 12.73 -16.33
CA LYS A 468 -7.35 13.85 -16.47
C LYS A 468 -8.75 13.44 -16.98
N LYS A 469 -8.84 12.36 -17.77
CA LYS A 469 -10.09 11.84 -18.32
C LYS A 469 -10.85 11.02 -17.29
N VAL A 470 -10.18 10.05 -16.67
CA VAL A 470 -10.82 9.16 -15.69
C VAL A 470 -11.26 9.92 -14.44
N VAL A 471 -10.46 10.87 -13.96
CA VAL A 471 -10.82 11.65 -12.76
C VAL A 471 -11.97 12.63 -13.03
N LEU A 472 -12.08 13.15 -14.26
CA LEU A 472 -13.23 13.96 -14.67
C LEU A 472 -14.52 13.13 -14.71
N ASP A 473 -14.47 11.94 -15.29
CA ASP A 473 -15.62 11.03 -15.33
C ASP A 473 -16.11 10.67 -13.91
N VAL A 474 -15.18 10.25 -13.04
CA VAL A 474 -15.50 9.97 -11.63
C VAL A 474 -16.12 11.19 -10.95
N ALA A 475 -15.52 12.38 -11.08
CA ALA A 475 -16.02 13.59 -10.44
C ALA A 475 -17.43 13.99 -10.92
N LEU A 476 -17.73 13.82 -12.21
CA LEU A 476 -19.06 14.07 -12.77
C LEU A 476 -20.11 13.09 -12.21
N ARG A 477 -19.75 11.83 -11.98
CA ARG A 477 -20.62 10.83 -11.32
C ARG A 477 -20.82 11.14 -9.85
N VAL A 478 -19.76 11.52 -9.12
CA VAL A 478 -19.86 11.98 -7.72
C VAL A 478 -20.82 13.17 -7.64
N ARG A 479 -20.70 14.15 -8.54
CA ARG A 479 -21.63 15.28 -8.63
C ARG A 479 -23.07 14.83 -8.82
N GLN A 480 -23.34 13.89 -9.73
CA GLN A 480 -24.69 13.38 -9.96
C GLN A 480 -25.28 12.74 -8.69
N PHE A 481 -24.50 11.91 -7.99
CA PHE A 481 -24.95 11.31 -6.73
C PHE A 481 -25.27 12.37 -5.67
N LEU A 482 -24.36 13.33 -5.45
CA LEU A 482 -24.53 14.39 -4.45
C LEU A 482 -25.71 15.31 -4.77
N ASN A 483 -25.86 15.75 -6.02
CA ASN A 483 -26.99 16.58 -6.45
C ASN A 483 -28.32 15.83 -6.24
N ALA A 484 -28.38 14.53 -6.54
CA ALA A 484 -29.56 13.70 -6.29
C ALA A 484 -29.88 13.55 -4.79
N ALA A 485 -28.89 13.74 -3.91
CA ALA A 485 -29.07 13.78 -2.45
C ALA A 485 -29.34 15.19 -1.90
N GLY A 486 -29.52 16.21 -2.76
CA GLY A 486 -29.80 17.59 -2.35
C GLY A 486 -28.57 18.38 -1.88
N ILE A 487 -27.35 17.86 -2.11
CA ILE A 487 -26.09 18.53 -1.80
C ILE A 487 -25.65 19.34 -3.02
N ASP A 488 -25.37 20.63 -2.83
CA ASP A 488 -24.92 21.50 -3.92
C ASP A 488 -23.42 21.28 -4.20
N VAL A 489 -23.06 21.09 -5.47
CA VAL A 489 -21.68 20.81 -5.89
C VAL A 489 -21.11 21.94 -6.75
N VAL A 490 -19.94 22.43 -6.35
CA VAL A 490 -19.10 23.33 -7.14
C VAL A 490 -17.99 22.49 -7.77
N MET A 491 -17.86 22.54 -9.09
CA MET A 491 -16.78 21.85 -9.81
C MET A 491 -15.65 22.84 -10.10
N THR A 492 -14.39 22.48 -9.87
CA THR A 492 -13.26 23.29 -10.36
C THR A 492 -13.15 23.25 -11.89
N ARG A 493 -13.56 22.13 -12.49
CA ARG A 493 -13.78 21.97 -13.94
C ARG A 493 -14.84 20.89 -14.18
N ASP A 494 -15.63 21.04 -15.24
CA ASP A 494 -16.64 20.07 -15.68
C ASP A 494 -16.39 19.54 -17.10
N ARG A 495 -15.24 19.91 -17.68
CA ARG A 495 -14.76 19.54 -19.01
C ARG A 495 -13.22 19.51 -19.00
N ASP A 496 -12.61 19.20 -20.15
CA ASP A 496 -11.15 19.11 -20.30
C ASP A 496 -10.50 20.50 -20.41
N THR A 497 -10.44 21.23 -19.30
CA THR A 497 -9.88 22.57 -19.21
C THR A 497 -9.03 22.73 -17.95
N ALA A 498 -8.00 23.56 -18.01
CA ALA A 498 -7.36 24.14 -16.82
C ALA A 498 -8.02 25.50 -16.49
N LEU A 499 -7.97 25.93 -15.23
CA LEU A 499 -8.35 27.28 -14.82
C LEU A 499 -7.28 28.31 -15.18
N ASN A 500 -6.02 27.89 -15.24
CA ASN A 500 -4.91 28.72 -15.66
C ASN A 500 -3.83 27.91 -16.38
N ALA A 501 -3.13 28.52 -17.33
CA ALA A 501 -2.01 27.89 -18.02
C ALA A 501 -0.80 27.67 -17.09
N ASN A 502 -0.60 28.54 -16.10
CA ASN A 502 0.43 28.35 -15.09
C ASN A 502 -0.08 27.40 -13.99
N LYS A 503 0.58 26.24 -13.84
CA LYS A 503 0.19 25.18 -12.90
C LYS A 503 0.08 25.66 -11.44
N ALA A 504 1.02 26.49 -10.97
CA ALA A 504 0.99 26.97 -9.59
C ALA A 504 -0.21 27.91 -9.34
N THR A 505 -0.52 28.77 -10.31
CA THR A 505 -1.72 29.62 -10.27
C THR A 505 -2.99 28.79 -10.36
N ASP A 506 -3.04 27.80 -11.25
CA ASP A 506 -4.16 26.87 -11.42
C ASP A 506 -4.50 26.15 -10.10
N LEU A 507 -3.51 25.53 -9.45
CA LEU A 507 -3.68 24.85 -8.17
C LEU A 507 -4.14 25.80 -7.05
N ARG A 508 -3.62 27.03 -6.99
CA ARG A 508 -4.08 28.05 -6.03
C ARG A 508 -5.54 28.45 -6.28
N MET A 509 -5.93 28.64 -7.54
CA MET A 509 -7.31 28.95 -7.89
C MET A 509 -8.26 27.84 -7.46
N ARG A 510 -7.92 26.58 -7.73
CA ARG A 510 -8.69 25.39 -7.27
C ARG A 510 -8.85 25.36 -5.76
N ALA A 511 -7.74 25.49 -5.02
CA ALA A 511 -7.74 25.45 -3.56
C ALA A 511 -8.58 26.58 -2.92
N ASN A 512 -8.70 27.72 -3.60
CA ASN A 512 -9.43 28.90 -3.12
C ASN A 512 -10.93 28.89 -3.46
N MET A 513 -11.45 27.86 -4.13
CA MET A 513 -12.89 27.75 -4.43
C MET A 513 -13.73 27.36 -3.22
N GLY A 514 -13.11 26.92 -2.12
CA GLY A 514 -13.79 26.64 -0.85
C GLY A 514 -14.17 27.92 -0.09
N SER A 515 -15.37 27.94 0.47
CA SER A 515 -15.85 29.00 1.37
C SER A 515 -16.26 28.41 2.74
N ALA A 516 -16.48 29.25 3.75
CA ALA A 516 -16.98 28.77 5.05
C ALA A 516 -18.26 27.92 4.86
N GLY A 517 -18.35 26.79 5.57
CA GLY A 517 -19.42 25.81 5.35
C GLY A 517 -19.15 24.73 4.31
N TYR A 518 -18.06 24.82 3.53
CA TYR A 518 -17.79 23.89 2.43
C TYR A 518 -16.86 22.75 2.88
N THR A 519 -16.82 21.68 2.09
CA THR A 519 -15.70 20.72 2.07
C THR A 519 -15.10 20.65 0.67
N PHE A 520 -13.84 20.22 0.56
CA PHE A 520 -13.12 20.14 -0.71
C PHE A 520 -12.57 18.73 -0.94
N VAL A 521 -12.87 18.15 -2.10
CA VAL A 521 -12.36 16.84 -2.50
C VAL A 521 -11.70 16.96 -3.86
N SER A 522 -10.38 16.76 -3.91
CA SER A 522 -9.64 16.56 -5.15
C SER A 522 -9.62 15.09 -5.52
N ILE A 523 -9.80 14.76 -6.80
CA ILE A 523 -9.89 13.39 -7.31
C ILE A 523 -8.76 13.19 -8.31
N HIS A 524 -7.90 12.21 -8.03
CA HIS A 524 -6.68 11.88 -8.77
C HIS A 524 -6.56 10.37 -9.00
N ALA A 525 -5.68 9.97 -9.92
CA ALA A 525 -5.30 8.57 -10.12
C ALA A 525 -3.77 8.48 -10.18
N ASN A 526 -3.20 7.94 -9.11
CA ASN A 526 -1.77 7.92 -8.85
C ASN A 526 -0.96 7.14 -9.90
N ALA A 527 0.35 7.30 -9.87
CA ALA A 527 1.31 6.50 -10.62
C ALA A 527 2.62 6.36 -9.85
N MET A 528 3.31 5.25 -10.07
CA MET A 528 4.69 5.06 -9.61
C MET A 528 5.63 4.89 -10.81
N PRO A 529 6.93 5.21 -10.66
CA PRO A 529 7.94 4.88 -11.67
C PRO A 529 7.94 3.38 -11.99
N ALA A 530 8.32 3.02 -13.22
CA ALA A 530 8.24 1.64 -13.73
C ALA A 530 8.87 0.59 -12.78
N GLN A 531 10.00 0.92 -12.15
CA GLN A 531 10.71 0.01 -11.22
C GLN A 531 9.92 -0.28 -9.93
N SER A 532 8.93 0.55 -9.59
CA SER A 532 8.08 0.40 -8.41
C SER A 532 6.60 0.28 -8.75
N ALA A 533 6.24 0.13 -10.04
CA ALA A 533 4.85 0.09 -10.50
C ALA A 533 4.01 -0.96 -9.77
N LEU A 534 4.58 -2.14 -9.49
CA LEU A 534 3.88 -3.22 -8.77
C LEU A 534 3.64 -2.95 -7.28
N LYS A 535 4.20 -1.86 -6.71
CA LYS A 535 3.99 -1.47 -5.30
C LYS A 535 2.84 -0.48 -5.12
N GLY A 536 2.46 0.22 -6.20
CA GLY A 536 1.39 1.20 -6.21
C GLY A 536 0.10 0.55 -6.66
N TYR A 537 -0.80 0.21 -5.74
CA TYR A 537 -2.12 -0.31 -6.06
C TYR A 537 -3.11 0.00 -4.95
N GLY A 538 -4.40 0.05 -5.29
CA GLY A 538 -5.47 0.39 -4.38
C GLY A 538 -5.68 1.88 -4.21
N VAL A 539 -6.58 2.24 -3.29
CA VAL A 539 -6.98 3.62 -3.03
C VAL A 539 -6.29 4.20 -1.80
N GLU A 540 -5.90 5.47 -1.86
CA GLU A 540 -5.40 6.25 -0.73
C GLU A 540 -6.09 7.61 -0.66
N THR A 541 -6.12 8.21 0.53
CA THR A 541 -6.67 9.55 0.73
C THR A 541 -5.67 10.44 1.44
N TRP A 542 -5.25 11.51 0.78
CA TRP A 542 -4.39 12.54 1.33
C TRP A 542 -5.21 13.64 1.98
N TYR A 543 -4.73 14.25 3.07
CA TYR A 543 -5.46 15.32 3.76
C TYR A 543 -4.60 16.56 4.05
N ASN A 544 -5.28 17.70 4.16
CA ASN A 544 -4.65 18.95 4.61
C ASN A 544 -4.37 18.90 6.13
N ALA A 545 -3.12 18.66 6.51
CA ALA A 545 -2.69 18.63 7.91
C ALA A 545 -2.88 19.98 8.65
N ASN A 546 -3.01 21.10 7.93
CA ASN A 546 -3.22 22.42 8.53
C ASN A 546 -4.68 22.69 8.94
N HIS A 547 -5.61 21.77 8.65
CA HIS A 547 -7.02 21.94 8.97
C HIS A 547 -7.52 20.77 9.84
N ARG A 548 -7.96 21.09 11.07
CA ARG A 548 -8.29 20.12 12.13
C ARG A 548 -9.29 19.02 11.73
N LEU A 549 -10.22 19.33 10.82
CA LEU A 549 -11.26 18.39 10.37
C LEU A 549 -10.82 17.48 9.21
N SER A 550 -9.73 17.81 8.50
CA SER A 550 -9.32 17.07 7.30
C SER A 550 -8.89 15.62 7.54
N PRO A 551 -8.19 15.26 8.65
CA PRO A 551 -7.87 13.86 8.92
C PRO A 551 -9.11 12.99 9.11
N ALA A 552 -10.11 13.49 9.86
CA ALA A 552 -11.38 12.81 10.07
C ALA A 552 -12.15 12.68 8.75
N PHE A 553 -12.20 13.76 7.95
CA PHE A 553 -12.84 13.76 6.64
C PHE A 553 -12.22 12.73 5.70
N ALA A 554 -10.89 12.72 5.60
CA ALA A 554 -10.16 11.75 4.78
C ALA A 554 -10.36 10.31 5.25
N SER A 555 -10.47 10.07 6.55
CA SER A 555 -10.76 8.74 7.10
C SER A 555 -12.14 8.23 6.66
N ILE A 556 -13.16 9.10 6.70
CA ILE A 556 -14.52 8.79 6.25
C ILE A 556 -14.54 8.50 4.75
N LEU A 557 -13.86 9.31 3.93
CA LEU A 557 -13.73 9.09 2.48
C LEU A 557 -13.05 7.75 2.18
N GLN A 558 -11.87 7.52 2.78
CA GLN A 558 -11.08 6.29 2.59
C GLN A 558 -11.92 5.05 2.93
N LYS A 559 -12.59 5.05 4.08
CA LYS A 559 -13.44 3.94 4.51
C LYS A 559 -14.55 3.67 3.50
N ASN A 560 -15.31 4.68 3.10
CA ASN A 560 -16.44 4.50 2.19
C ASN A 560 -16.02 4.10 0.77
N MET A 561 -14.88 4.58 0.28
CA MET A 561 -14.29 4.12 -0.97
C MET A 561 -13.96 2.63 -0.91
N VAL A 562 -13.22 2.20 0.12
CA VAL A 562 -12.81 0.80 0.29
C VAL A 562 -14.02 -0.13 0.43
N ASP A 563 -15.00 0.25 1.25
CA ASP A 563 -16.20 -0.57 1.50
C ASP A 563 -17.08 -0.72 0.24
N THR A 564 -17.12 0.31 -0.62
CA THR A 564 -18.00 0.32 -1.81
C THR A 564 -17.33 -0.30 -3.03
N SER A 565 -16.04 -0.02 -3.26
CA SER A 565 -15.30 -0.51 -4.43
C SER A 565 -14.61 -1.86 -4.21
N GLY A 566 -14.40 -2.25 -2.95
CA GLY A 566 -13.56 -3.40 -2.64
C GLY A 566 -12.08 -3.17 -2.97
N ALA A 567 -11.66 -1.97 -3.35
CA ALA A 567 -10.25 -1.70 -3.62
C ALA A 567 -9.38 -1.97 -2.39
N PHE A 568 -8.10 -2.26 -2.63
CA PHE A 568 -7.12 -2.35 -1.55
C PHE A 568 -6.99 -1.00 -0.86
N SER A 569 -6.95 -1.00 0.47
CA SER A 569 -6.79 0.23 1.25
C SER A 569 -5.31 0.49 1.50
N ARG A 570 -4.81 1.63 1.01
CA ARG A 570 -3.49 2.16 1.35
C ARG A 570 -3.53 3.19 2.48
N GLY A 571 -4.72 3.41 3.04
CA GLY A 571 -4.94 4.26 4.21
C GLY A 571 -4.98 5.76 3.90
N ILE A 572 -4.94 6.56 4.96
CA ILE A 572 -4.85 8.01 4.86
C ILE A 572 -3.40 8.44 4.96
N LYS A 573 -3.05 9.52 4.25
CA LYS A 573 -1.71 10.08 4.22
C LYS A 573 -1.78 11.60 4.38
N ASN A 574 -0.69 12.22 4.78
CA ASN A 574 -0.54 13.66 4.68
C ASN A 574 0.77 13.99 3.99
N HIS A 575 0.77 15.08 3.23
CA HIS A 575 2.00 15.62 2.66
C HIS A 575 1.85 17.12 2.49
N GLN A 576 2.80 17.89 3.03
CA GLN A 576 2.75 19.35 2.98
C GLN A 576 3.02 19.90 1.57
N SER A 577 3.52 19.09 0.62
CA SER A 577 3.77 19.57 -0.75
C SER A 577 2.53 19.73 -1.61
N LEU A 578 1.40 19.08 -1.27
CA LEU A 578 0.19 19.08 -2.09
C LEU A 578 -0.47 20.46 -2.06
N ALA A 579 -0.14 21.32 -3.03
CA ALA A 579 -0.53 22.72 -3.04
C ALA A 579 -2.06 22.91 -3.00
N VAL A 580 -2.80 22.02 -3.67
CA VAL A 580 -4.27 22.05 -3.69
C VAL A 580 -4.90 21.81 -2.29
N LEU A 581 -4.19 21.08 -1.42
CA LEU A 581 -4.62 20.83 -0.04
C LEU A 581 -4.06 21.88 0.92
N ARG A 582 -2.75 22.16 0.86
CA ARG A 582 -2.05 22.97 1.86
C ARG A 582 -2.59 24.40 1.97
N THR A 583 -3.01 25.00 0.86
CA THR A 583 -3.56 26.38 0.86
C THR A 583 -5.08 26.41 1.04
N ASN A 584 -5.72 25.26 1.19
CA ASN A 584 -7.17 25.17 1.31
C ASN A 584 -7.62 25.57 2.71
N ARG A 585 -8.63 26.44 2.78
CA ARG A 585 -9.15 27.01 4.03
C ARG A 585 -10.30 26.22 4.63
N VAL A 586 -10.78 25.19 3.93
CA VAL A 586 -11.88 24.32 4.37
C VAL A 586 -11.37 22.89 4.63
N PRO A 587 -12.15 21.99 5.26
CA PRO A 587 -11.78 20.57 5.33
C PRO A 587 -11.52 20.03 3.92
N ALA A 588 -10.32 19.55 3.67
CA ALA A 588 -9.85 19.22 2.34
C ALA A 588 -9.13 17.87 2.30
N ALA A 589 -9.52 17.05 1.32
CA ALA A 589 -8.91 15.77 1.03
C ALA A 589 -8.64 15.62 -0.47
N LEU A 590 -7.65 14.80 -0.82
CA LEU A 590 -7.36 14.36 -2.18
C LEU A 590 -7.44 12.83 -2.19
N VAL A 591 -8.31 12.27 -3.01
CA VAL A 591 -8.47 10.83 -3.16
C VAL A 591 -7.70 10.36 -4.39
N GLU A 592 -6.89 9.32 -4.21
CA GLU A 592 -6.26 8.57 -5.29
C GLU A 592 -7.08 7.31 -5.53
N ILE A 593 -7.70 7.22 -6.71
CA ILE A 593 -8.70 6.19 -7.01
C ILE A 593 -8.11 4.84 -7.48
N GLY A 594 -6.78 4.75 -7.52
CA GLY A 594 -6.02 3.62 -8.06
C GLY A 594 -4.74 4.10 -8.71
N PHE A 595 -3.92 3.17 -9.19
CA PHE A 595 -2.64 3.47 -9.82
C PHE A 595 -2.65 3.18 -11.32
N VAL A 596 -2.56 4.23 -12.15
CA VAL A 596 -2.47 4.14 -13.62
C VAL A 596 -1.27 3.29 -14.07
N SER A 597 -0.18 3.31 -13.31
CA SER A 597 1.03 2.56 -13.59
C SER A 597 0.93 1.06 -13.29
N HIS A 598 -0.04 0.61 -12.49
CA HIS A 598 -0.12 -0.78 -12.04
C HIS A 598 -1.06 -1.57 -12.93
N PRO A 599 -0.65 -2.75 -13.45
CA PRO A 599 -1.38 -3.48 -14.49
C PRO A 599 -2.83 -3.82 -14.09
N VAL A 600 -3.05 -4.31 -12.86
CA VAL A 600 -4.39 -4.68 -12.38
C VAL A 600 -5.26 -3.45 -12.07
N ASP A 601 -4.74 -2.44 -11.37
CA ASP A 601 -5.48 -1.19 -11.12
C ASP A 601 -5.83 -0.47 -12.42
N SER A 602 -4.93 -0.47 -13.40
CA SER A 602 -5.19 0.04 -14.75
C SER A 602 -6.44 -0.60 -15.37
N ILE A 603 -6.63 -1.91 -15.20
CA ILE A 603 -7.86 -2.61 -15.66
C ILE A 603 -9.08 -2.13 -14.88
N ASN A 604 -8.96 -1.99 -13.55
CA ASN A 604 -10.05 -1.44 -12.73
C ASN A 604 -10.43 -0.03 -13.22
N LEU A 605 -9.46 0.82 -13.53
CA LEU A 605 -9.68 2.20 -14.00
C LEU A 605 -10.31 2.30 -15.39
N THR A 606 -10.28 1.22 -16.18
CA THR A 606 -11.03 1.12 -17.45
C THR A 606 -12.44 0.56 -17.28
N ASP A 607 -12.74 -0.08 -16.14
CA ASP A 607 -14.01 -0.76 -15.90
C ASP A 607 -15.07 0.20 -15.35
N GLN A 608 -16.21 0.28 -16.04
CA GLN A 608 -17.29 1.21 -15.68
C GLN A 608 -17.95 0.88 -14.34
N ASN A 609 -18.02 -0.40 -13.94
CA ASN A 609 -18.60 -0.79 -12.66
C ASN A 609 -17.67 -0.39 -11.50
N TYR A 610 -16.36 -0.51 -11.67
CA TYR A 610 -15.38 -0.01 -10.70
C TYR A 610 -15.50 1.52 -10.54
N ILE A 611 -15.53 2.25 -11.66
CA ILE A 611 -15.67 3.71 -11.67
C ILE A 611 -16.95 4.15 -10.97
N ASP A 612 -18.08 3.50 -11.24
CA ASP A 612 -19.35 3.74 -10.55
C ASP A 612 -19.25 3.49 -9.03
N ARG A 613 -18.59 2.40 -8.62
CA ARG A 613 -18.40 2.06 -7.19
C ARG A 613 -17.50 3.04 -6.46
N VAL A 614 -16.40 3.46 -7.07
CA VAL A 614 -15.51 4.48 -6.49
C VAL A 614 -16.24 5.81 -6.36
N ALA A 615 -16.94 6.25 -7.42
CA ALA A 615 -17.73 7.48 -7.37
C ALA A 615 -18.81 7.44 -6.28
N LEU A 616 -19.53 6.32 -6.15
CA LEU A 616 -20.50 6.13 -5.08
C LEU A 616 -19.82 6.14 -3.70
N GLY A 617 -18.66 5.50 -3.54
CA GLY A 617 -17.90 5.48 -2.29
C GLY A 617 -17.45 6.88 -1.85
N ILE A 618 -16.94 7.69 -2.78
CA ILE A 618 -16.60 9.10 -2.53
C ILE A 618 -17.86 9.86 -2.10
N ALA A 619 -18.96 9.73 -2.83
CA ALA A 619 -20.20 10.45 -2.55
C ALA A 619 -20.81 10.04 -1.18
N LYS A 620 -20.76 8.76 -0.82
CA LYS A 620 -21.15 8.26 0.51
C LYS A 620 -20.29 8.86 1.62
N GLY A 621 -18.97 8.90 1.43
CA GLY A 621 -18.06 9.49 2.41
C GLY A 621 -18.30 10.99 2.61
N ILE A 622 -18.56 11.73 1.53
CA ILE A 622 -18.95 13.14 1.60
C ILE A 622 -20.26 13.30 2.37
N HIS A 623 -21.29 12.53 2.02
CA HIS A 623 -22.60 12.57 2.67
C HIS A 623 -22.51 12.24 4.17
N GLU A 624 -21.75 11.21 4.55
CA GLU A 624 -21.51 10.84 5.94
C GLU A 624 -20.77 11.95 6.72
N SER A 625 -19.75 12.57 6.12
CA SER A 625 -19.01 13.67 6.74
C SER A 625 -19.90 14.88 7.04
N LEU A 626 -20.82 15.20 6.11
CA LEU A 626 -21.81 16.26 6.31
C LEU A 626 -22.79 15.92 7.44
N ARG A 627 -23.28 14.67 7.52
CA ARG A 627 -24.20 14.25 8.58
C ARG A 627 -23.56 14.22 9.97
N THR A 628 -22.29 13.87 10.06
CA THR A 628 -21.56 13.69 11.32
C THR A 628 -20.93 14.98 11.86
N GLY A 629 -21.14 16.12 11.21
CA GLY A 629 -20.55 17.40 11.65
C GLY A 629 -19.07 17.55 11.31
N VAL A 630 -18.49 16.64 10.52
CA VAL A 630 -17.12 16.74 10.01
C VAL A 630 -17.12 17.64 8.76
N HIS A 631 -17.57 18.87 8.93
CA HIS A 631 -17.58 19.92 7.92
C HIS A 631 -17.38 21.28 8.61
N ALA A 632 -16.90 22.29 7.90
CA ALA A 632 -16.79 23.62 8.48
C ALA A 632 -18.19 24.12 8.86
N ALA A 633 -18.36 24.67 10.06
CA ALA A 633 -19.59 25.38 10.40
C ALA A 633 -19.75 26.58 9.45
N PRO A 634 -20.98 26.92 8.99
CA PRO A 634 -21.21 28.17 8.30
C PRO A 634 -20.77 29.33 9.21
N ALA A 635 -20.19 30.38 8.62
CA ALA A 635 -19.82 31.57 9.38
C ALA A 635 -21.09 32.14 10.03
N GLU A 636 -21.17 32.11 11.35
CA GLU A 636 -22.28 32.73 12.06
C GLU A 636 -22.32 34.21 11.69
N THR A 637 -23.51 34.67 11.29
CA THR A 637 -23.79 36.09 11.18
C THR A 637 -23.60 36.64 12.58
N VAL A 638 -22.59 37.49 12.79
CA VAL A 638 -22.35 38.16 14.06
C VAL A 638 -23.57 39.02 14.36
N GLY A 639 -24.53 38.43 15.07
CA GLY A 639 -25.67 39.11 15.66
C GLY A 639 -25.12 40.00 16.75
N GLN A 640 -25.24 41.29 16.51
CA GLN A 640 -24.98 42.39 17.44
C GLN A 640 -25.54 42.02 18.83
N LEU A 641 -24.64 41.88 19.81
CA LEU A 641 -25.04 41.70 21.21
C LEU A 641 -25.93 42.88 21.62
N PRO A 642 -27.11 42.66 22.23
CA PRO A 642 -27.86 43.75 22.82
C PRO A 642 -27.02 44.34 23.97
N GLY A 643 -26.85 45.66 23.94
CA GLY A 643 -26.13 46.39 24.97
C GLY A 643 -26.77 46.15 26.33
N ASN A 644 -25.95 45.78 27.31
CA ASN A 644 -26.34 45.80 28.71
C ASN A 644 -26.55 47.26 29.14
N GLN A 645 -27.79 47.59 29.50
CA GLN A 645 -28.10 48.69 30.40
C GLN A 645 -28.01 48.21 31.85
N ALA A 646 -27.43 49.08 32.70
CA ALA A 646 -27.50 49.17 34.17
C ALA A 646 -26.93 47.96 34.96
N ASP A 647 -26.12 48.11 36.01
CA ASP A 647 -25.85 49.22 36.95
C ASP A 647 -24.37 49.56 37.10
#